data_AF-A0A4S5BFE6-F1
#
_entry.id   AF-A0A4S5BFE6-F1
#
_cell.length_a   1.000
_cell.length_b   1.000
_cell.length_c   1.000
_cell.angle_alpha   90.00
_cell.angle_beta   90.00
_cell.angle_gamma   90.00
#
_symmetry.space_group_name_H-M   'P 1'
#
loop_
_entity.id
_entity.type
_entity.pdbx_description
1 polymer ?
#
loop_
_entity_poly.entity_id
_entity_poly.type
_entity_poly.pdbx_seq_one_letter_code
_entity_poly.pdbx_strand_id
1 'polypeptide(L)'
;MNDTNNDNLRFPEGFLWGTSNAAYQIEGAWDADGKAPSIWDIAIHSGQLPVPEGSDLSVASDEYHRLSEDLDLLGEIGAPVHRFSVSWPRIIIDDQKTTNPAGLDYYDRLVDGLLERGIRPAACLYHWDTPQWLEDRYGGWMGRESVDWFTDFTHIMAQRLGDRVDQWYTMNEPSHPALAGYVAGMFPPMRQEGERGFDAVHNILLAHGMSVRALREENVKGSIGVILAVIGMQPATSNPDDIAAADRASYGIDRMMLDPLLGRGHVPTVRRQVEQDGACRDNDMEIISEPLDVLGVNWYSSLNVASTERASKFYDAAGVGEHAAGLRQFGGIAAGEDSAVVPAPGHRWWDDHGFRQDTPGGLKRTLEWVHREYPDHPRIIVTENGRGMEHRTGAAHATGHDGGGFYDGVHDLTRIAYLTRSIQDLRDIIAGGIDVGGYYIWSSIDNIQWMNGFRERFGLVHVNADSLERERKDSFFWFSKVVESNGACVPSSEEAGNNVAAPSDGDAAGIVIHGVPNARGIGGLMTVDGHHRLRNGLFLRSAGLNFMTPEGRNDLQRLGVRTIVDLRDSWEVTRWPYEVDGIEVLRIPLLAGSNPSDGSTSDFIFSVAAARLSGANGEQTSRMGHEILKATYRNIVDNSGSSIAYILTLLAEGNGPMLIHCTAGKDRTGIVAAVLEAILGVDDESIVSSYAQSAGNLGEAFRKAISSGMLDIPNDTTSDGGVGALAGILASPASLMREMLGRIRSKHCTVAQYCLDNGMTKEHLEQLRSMFLEPID
;
A
#
# COMPACT_ATOMS: atom_id res chain seq x y z
N MET A 1 -19.17 -26.90 -18.46
CA MET A 1 -18.03 -27.32 -17.62
C MET A 1 -16.83 -26.63 -18.24
N ASN A 2 -16.30 -25.52 -17.73
CA ASN A 2 -16.11 -25.14 -16.33
C ASN A 2 -16.29 -23.63 -16.12
N ASP A 3 -16.96 -23.29 -15.02
CA ASP A 3 -17.22 -21.95 -14.48
C ASP A 3 -16.10 -21.51 -13.50
N THR A 4 -14.87 -22.00 -13.67
CA THR A 4 -13.93 -22.16 -12.53
C THR A 4 -12.86 -21.08 -12.32
N ASN A 5 -12.74 -20.04 -13.15
CA ASN A 5 -11.56 -19.15 -13.01
C ASN A 5 -11.74 -17.93 -12.10
N ASN A 6 -12.96 -17.54 -11.68
CA ASN A 6 -13.14 -16.43 -10.72
C ASN A 6 -13.48 -16.87 -9.29
N ASP A 7 -14.06 -18.05 -9.10
CA ASP A 7 -14.29 -18.59 -7.75
C ASP A 7 -12.96 -18.90 -7.04
N ASN A 8 -11.89 -19.17 -7.80
CA ASN A 8 -10.55 -19.42 -7.27
C ASN A 8 -9.82 -18.18 -6.72
N LEU A 9 -10.32 -16.96 -6.96
CA LEU A 9 -9.67 -15.71 -6.49
C LEU A 9 -10.34 -15.10 -5.25
N ARG A 10 -11.54 -15.56 -4.90
CA ARG A 10 -12.26 -15.16 -3.69
C ARG A 10 -11.63 -15.80 -2.46
N PHE A 11 -11.60 -15.07 -1.37
CA PHE A 11 -11.25 -15.64 -0.08
C PHE A 11 -12.37 -16.57 0.42
N PRO A 12 -12.07 -17.53 1.31
CA PRO A 12 -13.08 -18.44 1.85
C PRO A 12 -14.29 -17.72 2.43
N GLU A 13 -15.46 -18.35 2.37
CA GLU A 13 -16.65 -17.83 3.03
C GLU A 13 -16.38 -17.66 4.54
N GLY A 14 -16.72 -16.49 5.08
CA GLY A 14 -16.45 -16.14 6.48
C GLY A 14 -15.07 -15.52 6.73
N PHE A 15 -14.22 -15.34 5.71
CA PHE A 15 -12.98 -14.58 5.85
C PHE A 15 -13.27 -13.14 6.29
N LEU A 16 -12.54 -12.67 7.30
CA LEU A 16 -12.76 -11.39 7.95
C LEU A 16 -11.88 -10.31 7.33
N TRP A 17 -12.48 -9.39 6.57
CA TRP A 17 -11.83 -8.13 6.22
C TRP A 17 -12.03 -7.10 7.34
N GLY A 18 -11.00 -6.33 7.65
CA GLY A 18 -11.09 -5.34 8.70
C GLY A 18 -10.13 -4.17 8.57
N THR A 19 -10.29 -3.23 9.47
CA THR A 19 -9.34 -2.14 9.71
C THR A 19 -8.96 -2.13 11.18
N SER A 20 -7.83 -1.51 11.52
CA SER A 20 -7.33 -1.47 12.89
C SER A 20 -6.74 -0.12 13.28
N ASN A 21 -6.99 0.30 14.52
CA ASN A 21 -6.48 1.50 15.15
C ASN A 21 -6.06 1.23 16.62
N ALA A 22 -5.39 2.21 17.25
CA ALA A 22 -5.02 2.18 18.67
C ALA A 22 -5.36 3.49 19.38
N ALA A 23 -5.91 3.38 20.58
CA ALA A 23 -6.43 4.47 21.41
C ALA A 23 -5.48 5.67 21.47
N TYR A 24 -4.27 5.46 21.98
CA TYR A 24 -3.30 6.55 22.15
C TYR A 24 -2.93 7.24 20.82
N GLN A 25 -2.98 6.51 19.71
CA GLN A 25 -2.54 7.02 18.41
C GLN A 25 -3.60 7.85 17.69
N ILE A 26 -4.89 7.72 18.04
CA ILE A 26 -5.99 8.43 17.36
C ILE A 26 -6.93 9.23 18.26
N GLU A 27 -7.13 8.81 19.52
CA GLU A 27 -8.18 9.40 20.36
C GLU A 27 -7.90 10.88 20.67
N GLY A 28 -6.64 11.22 20.99
CA GLY A 28 -6.30 12.54 21.50
C GLY A 28 -6.89 12.75 22.90
N ALA A 29 -7.34 13.98 23.19
CA ALA A 29 -8.05 14.31 24.43
C ALA A 29 -7.35 13.75 25.68
N TRP A 30 -6.04 13.95 25.75
CA TRP A 30 -5.13 13.21 26.62
C TRP A 30 -5.36 13.43 28.13
N ASP A 31 -5.93 14.58 28.51
CA ASP A 31 -6.27 15.00 29.88
C ASP A 31 -7.77 15.31 30.05
N ALA A 32 -8.60 14.95 29.06
CA ALA A 32 -10.04 15.19 29.10
C ALA A 32 -10.77 14.17 30.00
N ASP A 33 -11.89 14.61 30.56
CA ASP A 33 -12.88 13.78 31.27
C ASP A 33 -12.28 12.82 32.31
N GLY A 34 -11.25 13.29 33.02
CA GLY A 34 -10.63 12.57 34.12
C GLY A 34 -9.65 11.47 33.71
N LYS A 35 -9.27 11.37 32.43
CA LYS A 35 -8.18 10.47 31.99
C LYS A 35 -6.89 10.77 32.77
N ALA A 36 -6.24 9.71 33.26
CA ALA A 36 -4.91 9.82 33.86
C ALA A 36 -3.81 9.91 32.79
N PRO A 37 -2.63 10.46 33.10
CA PRO A 37 -1.49 10.39 32.20
C PRO A 37 -1.00 8.94 32.07
N SER A 38 -0.68 8.54 30.84
CA SER A 38 0.12 7.36 30.51
C SER A 38 1.62 7.68 30.56
N ILE A 39 2.44 6.63 30.47
CA ILE A 39 3.89 6.76 30.28
C ILE A 39 4.25 7.54 29.01
N TRP A 40 3.42 7.47 27.96
CA TRP A 40 3.64 8.23 26.73
C TRP A 40 3.35 9.71 26.92
N ASP A 41 2.24 10.04 27.60
CA ASP A 41 1.88 11.44 27.92
C ASP A 41 3.03 12.13 28.65
N ILE A 42 3.57 11.48 29.70
CA ILE A 42 4.71 12.01 30.45
C ILE A 42 5.95 12.17 29.59
N ALA A 43 6.31 11.18 28.80
CA ALA A 43 7.50 11.24 27.95
C ALA A 43 7.44 12.38 26.92
N ILE A 44 6.25 12.66 26.39
CA ILE A 44 6.02 13.75 25.44
C ILE A 44 6.05 15.10 26.15
N HIS A 45 5.24 15.30 27.19
CA HIS A 45 5.11 16.62 27.85
C HIS A 45 6.35 17.02 28.65
N SER A 46 7.16 16.06 29.08
CA SER A 46 8.47 16.33 29.70
C SER A 46 9.59 16.61 28.68
N GLY A 47 9.33 16.47 27.38
CA GLY A 47 10.31 16.66 26.31
C GLY A 47 11.37 15.56 26.22
N GLN A 48 11.09 14.36 26.75
CA GLN A 48 11.99 13.21 26.69
C GLN A 48 12.00 12.55 25.31
N LEU A 49 10.92 12.67 24.55
CA LEU A 49 10.82 12.15 23.19
C LEU A 49 10.88 13.27 22.14
N PRO A 50 11.66 13.10 21.07
CA PRO A 50 11.59 14.00 19.93
C PRO A 50 10.23 13.83 19.24
N VAL A 51 9.47 14.91 19.17
CA VAL A 51 8.22 14.96 18.42
C VAL A 51 8.48 15.70 17.09
N PRO A 52 8.18 15.10 15.93
CA PRO A 52 8.33 15.78 14.65
C PRO A 52 7.48 17.06 14.58
N GLU A 53 8.01 18.07 13.90
CA GLU A 53 7.31 19.34 13.69
C GLU A 53 5.93 19.10 13.03
N GLY A 54 4.89 19.79 13.53
CA GLY A 54 3.51 19.60 13.06
C GLY A 54 2.80 18.37 13.62
N SER A 55 3.39 17.66 14.59
CA SER A 55 2.70 16.58 15.33
C SER A 55 2.39 17.04 16.75
N ASP A 56 1.11 17.06 17.14
CA ASP A 56 0.72 17.15 18.55
C ASP A 56 0.14 15.81 18.99
N LEU A 57 0.96 15.03 19.71
CA LEU A 57 0.57 13.70 20.19
C LEU A 57 -0.51 13.76 21.27
N SER A 58 -0.75 14.93 21.87
CA SER A 58 -1.80 15.14 22.85
C SER A 58 -3.20 15.26 22.21
N VAL A 59 -3.23 15.65 20.93
CA VAL A 59 -4.45 15.80 20.11
C VAL A 59 -4.63 14.61 19.16
N ALA A 60 -3.52 14.06 18.64
CA ALA A 60 -3.55 12.97 17.68
C ALA A 60 -4.50 13.27 16.49
N SER A 61 -5.43 12.36 16.19
CA SER A 61 -6.48 12.57 15.17
C SER A 61 -7.79 13.11 15.75
N ASP A 62 -7.86 13.28 17.08
CA ASP A 62 -9.04 13.77 17.82
C ASP A 62 -10.31 12.91 17.64
N GLU A 63 -10.16 11.59 17.47
CA GLU A 63 -11.31 10.67 17.38
C GLU A 63 -12.20 10.76 18.63
N TYR A 64 -11.65 11.07 19.81
CA TYR A 64 -12.43 11.19 21.04
C TYR A 64 -13.62 12.17 20.90
N HIS A 65 -13.40 13.28 20.20
CA HIS A 65 -14.44 14.27 19.92
C HIS A 65 -15.13 14.07 18.56
N ARG A 66 -14.46 13.41 17.61
CA ARG A 66 -14.92 13.22 16.21
C ARG A 66 -15.42 11.82 15.88
N LEU A 67 -15.68 11.01 16.91
CA LEU A 67 -16.06 9.61 16.80
C LEU A 67 -17.14 9.33 15.74
N SER A 68 -18.19 10.15 15.65
CA SER A 68 -19.26 9.93 14.66
C SER A 68 -18.77 10.05 13.22
N GLU A 69 -17.88 11.01 12.93
CA GLU A 69 -17.30 11.23 11.60
C GLU A 69 -16.42 10.03 11.20
N ASP A 70 -15.60 9.55 12.13
CA ASP A 70 -14.71 8.41 11.90
C ASP A 70 -15.47 7.09 11.78
N LEU A 71 -16.56 6.90 12.55
CA LEU A 71 -17.47 5.76 12.40
C LEU A 71 -18.16 5.75 11.03
N ASP A 72 -18.61 6.91 10.52
CA ASP A 72 -19.20 7.01 9.18
C ASP A 72 -18.20 6.58 8.09
N LEU A 73 -16.95 7.03 8.21
CA LEU A 73 -15.88 6.62 7.29
C LEU A 73 -15.61 5.11 7.36
N LEU A 74 -15.62 4.51 8.55
CA LEU A 74 -15.51 3.05 8.70
C LEU A 74 -16.68 2.32 8.03
N GLY A 75 -17.90 2.84 8.15
CA GLY A 75 -19.08 2.32 7.47
C GLY A 75 -18.96 2.38 5.94
N GLU A 76 -18.39 3.47 5.42
CA GLU A 76 -18.15 3.64 3.99
C GLU A 76 -17.06 2.72 3.43
N ILE A 77 -16.03 2.38 4.21
CA ILE A 77 -15.05 1.36 3.80
C ILE A 77 -15.77 0.02 3.54
N GLY A 78 -16.78 -0.30 4.34
CA GLY A 78 -17.59 -1.51 4.22
C GLY A 78 -16.94 -2.76 4.84
N ALA A 79 -15.79 -2.61 5.51
CA ALA A 79 -15.13 -3.72 6.19
C ALA A 79 -15.98 -4.23 7.38
N PRO A 80 -16.29 -5.54 7.47
CA PRO A 80 -17.21 -6.07 8.48
C PRO A 80 -16.63 -6.15 9.90
N VAL A 81 -15.35 -5.81 10.09
CA VAL A 81 -14.68 -5.81 11.40
C VAL A 81 -13.86 -4.53 11.57
N HIS A 82 -13.93 -3.91 12.74
CA HIS A 82 -13.01 -2.86 13.14
C HIS A 82 -12.34 -3.21 14.46
N ARG A 83 -11.01 -3.24 14.45
CA ARG A 83 -10.19 -3.41 15.64
C ARG A 83 -9.83 -2.06 16.23
N PHE A 84 -10.06 -1.90 17.52
CA PHE A 84 -9.65 -0.74 18.30
C PHE A 84 -8.92 -1.21 19.56
N SER A 85 -8.23 -0.31 20.27
CA SER A 85 -7.75 -0.59 21.62
C SER A 85 -8.44 0.25 22.67
N VAL A 86 -8.39 -0.21 23.92
CA VAL A 86 -8.93 0.52 25.07
C VAL A 86 -7.79 1.25 25.77
N SER A 87 -7.98 2.52 26.08
CA SER A 87 -7.02 3.28 26.86
C SER A 87 -7.15 2.95 28.34
N TRP A 88 -6.23 2.15 28.87
CA TRP A 88 -6.18 1.80 30.28
C TRP A 88 -6.27 3.03 31.22
N PRO A 89 -5.50 4.12 31.02
CA PRO A 89 -5.57 5.29 31.89
C PRO A 89 -6.86 6.10 31.75
N ARG A 90 -7.74 5.80 30.78
CA ARG A 90 -9.12 6.31 30.78
C ARG A 90 -10.05 5.53 31.69
N ILE A 91 -9.73 4.28 32.01
CA ILE A 91 -10.63 3.39 32.75
C ILE A 91 -10.27 3.36 34.22
N ILE A 92 -9.00 3.08 34.56
CA ILE A 92 -8.49 3.10 35.93
C ILE A 92 -7.52 4.26 36.09
N ILE A 93 -7.93 5.25 36.88
CA ILE A 93 -7.27 6.57 36.88
C ILE A 93 -6.29 6.78 38.04
N ASP A 94 -6.28 5.87 39.03
CA ASP A 94 -5.39 5.94 40.18
C ASP A 94 -5.11 4.55 40.81
N ASP A 95 -4.24 4.54 41.81
CA ASP A 95 -3.87 3.36 42.59
C ASP A 95 -4.92 2.95 43.64
N GLN A 96 -6.12 3.55 43.60
CA GLN A 96 -7.27 3.18 44.43
C GLN A 96 -8.32 2.40 43.63
N LYS A 97 -7.99 1.99 42.39
CA LYS A 97 -8.91 1.35 41.43
C LYS A 97 -10.12 2.24 41.11
N THR A 98 -9.96 3.57 41.15
CA THR A 98 -11.06 4.47 40.78
C THR A 98 -11.38 4.27 39.30
N THR A 99 -12.59 3.79 39.01
CA THR A 99 -13.11 3.66 37.64
C THR A 99 -13.67 4.99 37.16
N ASN A 100 -13.33 5.41 35.95
CA ASN A 100 -13.85 6.64 35.35
C ASN A 100 -15.07 6.36 34.44
N PRO A 101 -16.29 6.81 34.83
CA PRO A 101 -17.50 6.59 34.04
C PRO A 101 -17.43 7.18 32.63
N ALA A 102 -16.83 8.37 32.45
CA ALA A 102 -16.75 9.01 31.15
C ALA A 102 -15.86 8.24 30.17
N GLY A 103 -14.80 7.60 30.68
CA GLY A 103 -13.95 6.69 29.91
C GLY A 103 -14.73 5.45 29.44
N LEU A 104 -15.49 4.83 30.35
CA LEU A 104 -16.35 3.68 30.02
C LEU A 104 -17.41 4.04 28.97
N ASP A 105 -18.10 5.18 29.17
CA ASP A 105 -19.16 5.65 28.26
C ASP A 105 -18.64 6.00 26.86
N TYR A 106 -17.36 6.40 26.73
CA TYR A 106 -16.73 6.56 25.41
C TYR A 106 -16.65 5.23 24.66
N TYR A 107 -16.18 4.16 25.30
CA TYR A 107 -16.09 2.85 24.64
C TYR A 107 -17.44 2.21 24.37
N ASP A 108 -18.48 2.49 25.17
CA ASP A 108 -19.85 2.11 24.78
C ASP A 108 -20.27 2.80 23.49
N ARG A 109 -20.07 4.13 23.37
CA ARG A 109 -20.40 4.88 22.15
C ARG A 109 -19.64 4.37 20.94
N LEU A 110 -18.37 4.03 21.09
CA LEU A 110 -17.55 3.46 20.02
C LEU A 110 -18.12 2.09 19.57
N VAL A 111 -18.31 1.18 20.51
CA VAL A 111 -18.80 -0.17 20.23
C VAL A 111 -20.22 -0.16 19.67
N ASP A 112 -21.13 0.61 20.25
CA ASP A 112 -22.51 0.74 19.79
C ASP A 112 -22.55 1.39 18.41
N GLY A 113 -21.74 2.43 18.19
CA GLY A 113 -21.64 3.11 16.90
C GLY A 113 -21.07 2.24 15.77
N LEU A 114 -20.17 1.32 16.08
CA LEU A 114 -19.71 0.28 15.15
C LEU A 114 -20.85 -0.68 14.79
N LEU A 115 -21.55 -1.20 15.81
CA LEU A 115 -22.64 -2.16 15.63
C LEU A 115 -23.82 -1.57 14.86
N GLU A 116 -24.16 -0.29 15.09
CA GLU A 116 -25.18 0.45 14.33
C GLU A 116 -24.86 0.52 12.83
N ARG A 117 -23.58 0.48 12.46
CA ARG A 117 -23.10 0.47 11.07
C ARG A 117 -22.84 -0.96 10.54
N GLY A 118 -23.21 -1.98 11.31
CA GLY A 118 -23.01 -3.38 10.94
C GLY A 118 -21.55 -3.85 11.03
N ILE A 119 -20.71 -3.13 11.77
CA ILE A 119 -19.28 -3.43 11.93
C ILE A 119 -19.09 -4.19 13.24
N ARG A 120 -18.44 -5.35 13.17
CA ARG A 120 -18.15 -6.16 14.36
C ARG A 120 -16.98 -5.56 15.14
N PRO A 121 -17.13 -5.29 16.45
CA PRO A 121 -16.05 -4.76 17.27
C PRO A 121 -15.02 -5.85 17.61
N ALA A 122 -13.74 -5.52 17.43
CA ALA A 122 -12.61 -6.32 17.89
C ALA A 122 -11.77 -5.50 18.89
N ALA A 123 -11.87 -5.80 20.19
CA ALA A 123 -11.25 -5.02 21.24
C ALA A 123 -9.86 -5.53 21.61
N CYS A 124 -8.86 -4.65 21.59
CA CYS A 124 -7.52 -4.89 22.12
C CYS A 124 -7.35 -4.19 23.48
N LEU A 125 -7.23 -4.95 24.56
CA LEU A 125 -7.24 -4.40 25.92
C LEU A 125 -6.01 -3.55 26.23
N TYR A 126 -4.83 -3.91 25.73
CA TYR A 126 -3.59 -3.14 25.96
C TYR A 126 -2.87 -2.83 24.66
N HIS A 127 -2.62 -1.54 24.42
CA HIS A 127 -1.81 -1.05 23.31
C HIS A 127 -0.84 0.04 23.80
N TRP A 128 0.05 -0.36 24.72
CA TRP A 128 1.27 0.33 25.15
C TRP A 128 1.11 1.59 26.02
N ASP A 129 -0.11 2.01 26.31
CA ASP A 129 -0.42 3.22 27.05
C ASP A 129 -0.54 2.96 28.57
N THR A 130 0.46 2.31 29.16
CA THR A 130 0.52 2.02 30.61
C THR A 130 0.24 3.28 31.44
N PRO A 131 -0.66 3.26 32.43
CA PRO A 131 -0.88 4.40 33.32
C PRO A 131 0.39 4.79 34.06
N GLN A 132 0.73 6.08 34.10
CA GLN A 132 1.97 6.54 34.75
C GLN A 132 2.01 6.20 36.24
N TRP A 133 0.87 6.26 36.93
CA TRP A 133 0.80 5.94 38.35
C TRP A 133 1.21 4.49 38.66
N LEU A 134 1.04 3.57 37.69
CA LEU A 134 1.46 2.18 37.79
C LEU A 134 2.98 2.05 37.67
N GLU A 135 3.59 2.79 36.73
CA GLU A 135 5.05 2.91 36.61
C GLU A 135 5.66 3.50 37.89
N ASP A 136 5.12 4.62 38.38
CA ASP A 136 5.67 5.34 39.54
C ASP A 136 5.65 4.54 40.84
N ARG A 137 4.56 3.78 41.07
CA ARG A 137 4.33 3.12 42.37
C ARG A 137 4.76 1.66 42.38
N TYR A 138 4.61 0.97 41.26
CA TYR A 138 4.82 -0.47 41.16
C TYR A 138 5.95 -0.83 40.19
N GLY A 139 6.58 0.14 39.51
CA GLY A 139 7.64 -0.11 38.53
C GLY A 139 7.11 -0.60 37.18
N GLY A 140 5.82 -0.39 36.92
CA GLY A 140 5.15 -0.76 35.67
C GLY A 140 5.32 -2.25 35.40
N TRP A 141 5.68 -2.63 34.19
CA TRP A 141 5.77 -4.05 33.82
C TRP A 141 6.90 -4.81 34.52
N MET A 142 7.90 -4.14 35.10
CA MET A 142 8.89 -4.81 35.97
C MET A 142 8.26 -5.29 37.29
N GLY A 143 7.20 -4.60 37.75
CA GLY A 143 6.46 -4.98 38.95
C GLY A 143 5.44 -6.07 38.65
N ARG A 144 5.46 -7.15 39.43
CA ARG A 144 4.51 -8.25 39.26
C ARG A 144 3.07 -7.81 39.57
N GLU A 145 2.89 -6.84 40.46
CA GLU A 145 1.59 -6.26 40.82
C GLU A 145 0.83 -5.73 39.59
N SER A 146 1.54 -5.34 38.52
CA SER A 146 0.92 -4.92 37.26
C SER A 146 0.08 -6.01 36.60
N VAL A 147 0.38 -7.29 36.87
CA VAL A 147 -0.45 -8.43 36.44
C VAL A 147 -1.84 -8.35 37.05
N ASP A 148 -1.93 -8.10 38.36
CA ASP A 148 -3.21 -8.02 39.06
C ASP A 148 -3.99 -6.78 38.61
N TRP A 149 -3.32 -5.63 38.48
CA TRP A 149 -3.94 -4.39 37.99
C TRP A 149 -4.50 -4.53 36.58
N PHE A 150 -3.78 -5.20 35.68
CA PHE A 150 -4.26 -5.44 34.32
C PHE A 150 -5.39 -6.47 34.28
N THR A 151 -5.38 -7.44 35.18
CA THR A 151 -6.47 -8.42 35.35
C THR A 151 -7.75 -7.73 35.83
N ASP A 152 -7.67 -6.83 36.82
CA ASP A 152 -8.82 -6.03 37.27
C ASP A 152 -9.39 -5.17 36.14
N PHE A 153 -8.52 -4.49 35.39
CA PHE A 153 -8.91 -3.73 34.20
C PHE A 153 -9.64 -4.62 33.18
N THR A 154 -9.14 -5.84 32.95
CA THR A 154 -9.77 -6.81 32.06
C THR A 154 -11.17 -7.19 32.53
N HIS A 155 -11.37 -7.49 33.82
CA HIS A 155 -12.72 -7.75 34.36
C HIS A 155 -13.68 -6.59 34.13
N ILE A 156 -13.24 -5.35 34.37
CA ILE A 156 -14.07 -4.15 34.17
C ILE A 156 -14.53 -4.05 32.70
N MET A 157 -13.61 -4.21 31.76
CA MET A 157 -13.93 -4.10 30.33
C MET A 157 -14.78 -5.28 29.84
N ALA A 158 -14.49 -6.49 30.31
CA ALA A 158 -15.27 -7.69 30.03
C ALA A 158 -16.71 -7.56 30.53
N GLN A 159 -16.92 -7.05 31.75
CA GLN A 159 -18.26 -6.81 32.29
C GLN A 159 -19.02 -5.71 31.54
N ARG A 160 -18.31 -4.69 31.00
CA ARG A 160 -18.93 -3.56 30.32
C ARG A 160 -19.32 -3.85 28.87
N LEU A 161 -18.46 -4.55 28.13
CA LEU A 161 -18.56 -4.74 26.68
C LEU A 161 -18.64 -6.21 26.25
N GLY A 162 -18.50 -7.16 27.19
CA GLY A 162 -18.47 -8.61 26.96
C GLY A 162 -19.69 -9.16 26.23
N ASP A 163 -20.82 -8.46 26.24
CA ASP A 163 -22.05 -8.89 25.59
C ASP A 163 -22.03 -8.70 24.06
N ARG A 164 -21.17 -7.83 23.54
CA ARG A 164 -21.27 -7.36 22.14
C ARG A 164 -19.97 -7.16 21.36
N VAL A 165 -18.82 -7.33 22.00
CA VAL A 165 -17.53 -7.47 21.30
C VAL A 165 -17.40 -8.89 20.74
N ASP A 166 -16.94 -9.02 19.49
CA ASP A 166 -16.86 -10.30 18.77
C ASP A 166 -15.45 -10.92 18.82
N GLN A 167 -14.42 -10.12 19.08
CA GLN A 167 -13.05 -10.58 19.26
C GLN A 167 -12.35 -9.80 20.36
N TRP A 168 -11.69 -10.53 21.26
CA TRP A 168 -10.92 -9.99 22.36
C TRP A 168 -9.44 -10.33 22.17
N TYR A 169 -8.60 -9.30 22.18
CA TYR A 169 -7.17 -9.44 22.20
C TYR A 169 -6.66 -8.84 23.50
N THR A 170 -5.93 -9.62 24.30
CA THR A 170 -5.45 -9.11 25.59
C THR A 170 -4.44 -7.99 25.39
N MET A 171 -3.53 -8.13 24.42
CA MET A 171 -2.39 -7.23 24.26
C MET A 171 -1.95 -7.16 22.80
N ASN A 172 -1.51 -5.96 22.39
CA ASN A 172 -0.83 -5.71 21.13
C ASN A 172 0.69 -5.80 21.31
N GLU A 173 1.32 -6.66 20.52
CA GLU A 173 2.77 -6.76 20.35
C GLU A 173 3.55 -6.64 21.67
N PRO A 174 3.31 -7.53 22.65
CA PRO A 174 3.87 -7.42 24.00
C PRO A 174 5.41 -7.33 24.04
N SER A 175 6.09 -7.80 22.98
CA SER A 175 7.54 -7.66 22.79
C SER A 175 8.00 -6.21 22.75
N HIS A 176 7.28 -5.30 22.09
CA HIS A 176 7.68 -3.91 21.93
C HIS A 176 7.75 -3.15 23.26
N PRO A 177 6.68 -3.04 24.07
CA PRO A 177 6.75 -2.32 25.34
C PRO A 177 7.71 -2.99 26.33
N ALA A 178 7.88 -4.32 26.29
CA ALA A 178 8.85 -5.00 27.15
C ALA A 178 10.31 -4.70 26.73
N LEU A 179 10.67 -5.02 25.49
CA LEU A 179 12.06 -4.93 25.02
C LEU A 179 12.47 -3.48 24.76
N ALA A 180 11.66 -2.72 24.04
CA ALA A 180 11.98 -1.32 23.76
C ALA A 180 11.77 -0.43 25.00
N GLY A 181 10.83 -0.76 25.89
CA GLY A 181 10.53 0.04 27.08
C GLY A 181 11.47 -0.22 28.27
N TYR A 182 11.84 -1.47 28.54
CA TYR A 182 12.57 -1.87 29.75
C TYR A 182 13.96 -2.46 29.50
N VAL A 183 14.18 -3.17 28.39
CA VAL A 183 15.52 -3.71 28.06
C VAL A 183 16.40 -2.62 27.44
N ALA A 184 15.90 -1.98 26.38
CA ALA A 184 16.66 -1.06 25.54
C ALA A 184 16.44 0.43 25.86
N GLY A 185 15.33 0.77 26.50
CA GLY A 185 14.96 2.15 26.86
C GLY A 185 14.74 3.07 25.66
N MET A 186 14.27 2.54 24.53
CA MET A 186 13.95 3.28 23.31
C MET A 186 12.55 3.89 23.34
N PHE A 187 11.58 3.23 24.00
CA PHE A 187 10.21 3.72 24.16
C PHE A 187 9.94 4.00 25.65
N PRO A 188 8.91 4.80 26.00
CA PRO A 188 8.47 4.94 27.37
C PRO A 188 8.27 3.57 28.05
N PRO A 189 8.67 3.41 29.32
CA PRO A 189 9.22 4.42 30.25
C PRO A 189 10.73 4.70 30.08
N MET A 190 11.36 4.24 28.99
CA MET A 190 12.76 4.49 28.61
C MET A 190 13.77 3.94 29.62
N ARG A 191 13.47 2.79 30.22
CA ARG A 191 14.36 2.11 31.16
C ARG A 191 15.36 1.23 30.43
N GLN A 192 16.59 1.24 30.91
CA GLN A 192 17.72 0.50 30.32
C GLN A 192 18.19 -0.57 31.30
N GLU A 193 17.31 -1.53 31.61
CA GLU A 193 17.57 -2.57 32.60
C GLU A 193 18.46 -3.71 32.05
N GLY A 194 18.71 -3.74 30.74
CA GLY A 194 19.41 -4.85 30.10
C GLY A 194 18.64 -6.15 30.28
N GLU A 195 19.33 -7.25 30.58
CA GLU A 195 18.70 -8.56 30.76
C GLU A 195 17.62 -8.55 31.86
N ARG A 196 17.78 -7.77 32.94
CA ARG A 196 16.75 -7.65 33.99
C ARG A 196 15.38 -7.22 33.43
N GLY A 197 15.36 -6.48 32.31
CA GLY A 197 14.13 -6.11 31.61
C GLY A 197 13.30 -7.32 31.13
N PHE A 198 13.85 -8.54 31.11
CA PHE A 198 13.10 -9.76 30.84
C PHE A 198 12.07 -10.10 31.93
N ASP A 199 12.17 -9.53 33.13
CA ASP A 199 11.09 -9.60 34.12
C ASP A 199 9.80 -8.93 33.58
N ALA A 200 9.94 -7.83 32.83
CA ALA A 200 8.81 -7.20 32.16
C ALA A 200 8.22 -8.08 31.05
N VAL A 201 9.06 -8.81 30.30
CA VAL A 201 8.59 -9.81 29.33
C VAL A 201 7.75 -10.88 30.02
N HIS A 202 8.24 -11.42 31.14
CA HIS A 202 7.52 -12.43 31.92
C HIS A 202 6.18 -11.90 32.45
N ASN A 203 6.19 -10.74 33.12
CA ASN A 203 4.98 -10.19 33.74
C ASN A 203 3.92 -9.79 32.70
N ILE A 204 4.30 -9.27 31.54
CA ILE A 204 3.37 -8.97 30.44
C ILE A 204 2.72 -10.26 29.93
N LEU A 205 3.50 -11.32 29.71
CA LEU A 205 2.96 -12.62 29.27
C LEU A 205 2.06 -13.25 30.34
N LEU A 206 2.41 -13.10 31.61
CA LEU A 206 1.58 -13.57 32.72
C LEU A 206 0.26 -12.79 32.80
N ALA A 207 0.30 -11.46 32.61
CA ALA A 207 -0.88 -10.61 32.53
C ALA A 207 -1.79 -11.00 31.37
N HIS A 208 -1.23 -11.37 30.21
CA HIS A 208 -1.99 -11.97 29.11
C HIS A 208 -2.75 -13.22 29.58
N GLY A 209 -2.06 -14.21 30.15
CA GLY A 209 -2.69 -15.47 30.59
C GLY A 209 -3.78 -15.26 31.65
N MET A 210 -3.54 -14.38 32.61
CA MET A 210 -4.54 -13.98 33.59
C MET A 210 -5.75 -13.28 32.96
N SER A 211 -5.52 -12.46 31.93
CA SER A 211 -6.59 -11.78 31.18
C SER A 211 -7.42 -12.78 30.37
N VAL A 212 -6.82 -13.82 29.79
CA VAL A 212 -7.56 -14.91 29.13
C VAL A 212 -8.49 -15.60 30.13
N ARG A 213 -8.03 -15.88 31.35
CA ARG A 213 -8.88 -16.44 32.40
C ARG A 213 -10.00 -15.49 32.80
N ALA A 214 -9.69 -14.21 33.04
CA ALA A 214 -10.69 -13.20 33.39
C ALA A 214 -11.79 -13.09 32.32
N LEU A 215 -11.43 -13.02 31.04
CA LEU A 215 -12.40 -12.98 29.93
C LEU A 215 -13.30 -14.22 29.89
N ARG A 216 -12.74 -15.41 30.15
CA ARG A 216 -13.52 -16.66 30.23
C ARG A 216 -14.44 -16.68 31.45
N GLU A 217 -13.96 -16.24 32.61
CA GLU A 217 -14.75 -16.16 33.84
C GLU A 217 -15.96 -15.24 33.69
N GLU A 218 -15.78 -14.11 33.01
CA GLU A 218 -16.87 -13.16 32.69
C GLU A 218 -17.78 -13.65 31.55
N ASN A 219 -17.49 -14.81 30.95
CA ASN A 219 -18.25 -15.40 29.84
C ASN A 219 -18.45 -14.42 28.67
N VAL A 220 -17.38 -13.70 28.29
CA VAL A 220 -17.46 -12.77 27.16
C VAL A 220 -17.90 -13.48 25.88
N LYS A 221 -18.62 -12.75 25.04
CA LYS A 221 -18.89 -13.11 23.66
C LYS A 221 -17.59 -13.01 22.85
N GLY A 222 -17.44 -13.89 21.87
CA GLY A 222 -16.38 -13.79 20.87
C GLY A 222 -15.16 -14.65 21.16
N SER A 223 -14.18 -14.59 20.25
CA SER A 223 -12.91 -15.30 20.37
C SER A 223 -11.91 -14.54 21.23
N ILE A 224 -11.12 -15.25 22.04
CA ILE A 224 -10.06 -14.68 22.87
C ILE A 224 -8.68 -15.03 22.28
N GLY A 225 -7.82 -14.02 22.17
CA GLY A 225 -6.47 -14.16 21.62
C GLY A 225 -5.48 -13.11 22.12
N VAL A 226 -4.33 -13.10 21.46
CA VAL A 226 -3.25 -12.12 21.63
C VAL A 226 -2.74 -11.70 20.27
N ILE A 227 -2.17 -10.49 20.16
CA ILE A 227 -1.62 -9.98 18.92
C ILE A 227 -0.11 -9.91 19.05
N LEU A 228 0.61 -10.57 18.14
CA LEU A 228 2.07 -10.62 18.14
C LEU A 228 2.63 -9.91 16.91
N ALA A 229 3.66 -9.10 17.10
CA ALA A 229 4.56 -8.72 16.02
C ALA A 229 5.37 -9.95 15.66
N VAL A 230 5.13 -10.50 14.46
CA VAL A 230 5.96 -11.59 13.93
C VAL A 230 6.78 -11.02 12.79
N ILE A 231 8.07 -10.84 13.04
CA ILE A 231 8.98 -10.22 12.08
C ILE A 231 9.26 -11.19 10.94
N GLY A 232 9.50 -12.47 11.25
CA GLY A 232 9.90 -13.46 10.27
C GLY A 232 11.36 -13.27 9.86
N MET A 233 12.25 -13.90 10.60
CA MET A 233 13.70 -13.88 10.33
C MET A 233 14.03 -14.77 9.12
N GLN A 234 14.56 -14.17 8.05
CA GLN A 234 14.89 -14.84 6.80
C GLN A 234 16.40 -15.00 6.66
N PRO A 235 16.92 -16.16 6.25
CA PRO A 235 18.34 -16.26 5.96
C PRO A 235 18.70 -15.45 4.71
N ALA A 236 19.74 -14.63 4.83
CA ALA A 236 20.19 -13.74 3.75
C ALA A 236 20.62 -14.51 2.49
N THR A 237 21.12 -15.74 2.68
CA THR A 237 21.51 -16.65 1.60
C THR A 237 21.18 -18.09 1.99
N SER A 238 21.29 -19.03 1.05
CA SER A 238 21.17 -20.47 1.32
C SER A 238 22.40 -21.07 2.05
N ASN A 239 23.35 -20.24 2.50
CA ASN A 239 24.49 -20.71 3.28
C ASN A 239 24.03 -21.24 4.65
N PRO A 240 24.49 -22.42 5.09
CA PRO A 240 24.14 -22.98 6.40
C PRO A 240 24.37 -22.04 7.59
N ASP A 241 25.39 -21.18 7.54
CA ASP A 241 25.69 -20.25 8.63
C ASP A 241 24.64 -19.11 8.72
N ASP A 242 24.14 -18.64 7.56
CA ASP A 242 23.08 -17.63 7.50
C ASP A 242 21.72 -18.24 7.90
N ILE A 243 21.47 -19.51 7.56
CA ILE A 243 20.30 -20.28 8.03
C ILE A 243 20.32 -20.43 9.55
N ALA A 244 21.46 -20.84 10.11
CA ALA A 244 21.60 -20.96 11.56
C ALA A 244 21.50 -19.60 12.26
N ALA A 245 22.00 -18.52 11.65
CA ALA A 245 21.87 -17.16 12.17
C ALA A 245 20.41 -16.68 12.17
N ALA A 246 19.65 -16.93 11.10
CA ALA A 246 18.22 -16.60 11.06
C ALA A 246 17.41 -17.36 12.11
N ASP A 247 17.70 -18.66 12.32
CA ASP A 247 17.05 -19.42 13.39
C ASP A 247 17.40 -18.87 14.78
N ARG A 248 18.68 -18.55 15.07
CA ARG A 248 19.08 -17.88 16.32
C ARG A 248 18.37 -16.53 16.49
N ALA A 249 18.25 -15.75 15.42
CA ALA A 249 17.57 -14.46 15.47
C ALA A 249 16.09 -14.58 15.83
N SER A 250 15.42 -15.68 15.47
CA SER A 250 14.03 -15.88 15.86
C SER A 250 13.83 -15.89 17.38
N TYR A 251 14.85 -16.19 18.19
CA TYR A 251 14.78 -16.16 19.66
C TYR A 251 14.70 -14.76 20.26
N GLY A 252 15.04 -13.70 19.51
CA GLY A 252 15.06 -12.33 20.03
C GLY A 252 13.67 -11.67 20.11
N ILE A 253 12.75 -12.02 19.21
CA ILE A 253 11.39 -11.45 19.18
C ILE A 253 10.34 -12.55 18.96
N ASP A 254 10.41 -13.26 17.82
CA ASP A 254 9.33 -14.17 17.38
C ASP A 254 9.12 -15.33 18.38
N ARG A 255 10.14 -16.18 18.58
CA ARG A 255 10.07 -17.30 19.54
C ARG A 255 10.00 -16.83 20.99
N MET A 256 10.57 -15.66 21.31
CA MET A 256 10.48 -15.10 22.68
C MET A 256 9.03 -14.97 23.15
N MET A 257 8.13 -14.65 22.22
CA MET A 257 6.69 -14.54 22.50
C MET A 257 5.95 -15.84 22.18
N LEU A 258 6.18 -16.44 21.00
CA LEU A 258 5.43 -17.63 20.55
C LEU A 258 5.68 -18.86 21.44
N ASP A 259 6.92 -19.12 21.86
CA ASP A 259 7.24 -20.32 22.66
C ASP A 259 6.47 -20.36 23.99
N PRO A 260 6.50 -19.32 24.85
CA PRO A 260 5.77 -19.37 26.11
C PRO A 260 4.24 -19.41 25.91
N LEU A 261 3.71 -18.66 24.94
CA LEU A 261 2.26 -18.61 24.66
C LEU A 261 1.71 -19.94 24.13
N LEU A 262 2.53 -20.68 23.36
CA LEU A 262 2.15 -21.96 22.77
C LEU A 262 2.72 -23.16 23.53
N GLY A 263 3.01 -22.98 24.83
CA GLY A 263 3.29 -24.06 25.77
C GLY A 263 4.70 -24.68 25.70
N ARG A 264 5.66 -24.03 25.03
CA ARG A 264 7.07 -24.45 24.98
C ARG A 264 7.95 -23.86 26.08
N GLY A 265 7.40 -22.91 26.84
CA GLY A 265 8.12 -22.22 27.90
C GLY A 265 8.97 -21.05 27.39
N HIS A 266 9.63 -20.33 28.29
CA HIS A 266 10.52 -19.23 27.93
C HIS A 266 11.75 -19.71 27.17
N VAL A 267 12.20 -18.90 26.20
CA VAL A 267 13.51 -19.09 25.55
C VAL A 267 14.64 -19.09 26.59
N PRO A 268 15.77 -19.79 26.36
CA PRO A 268 16.77 -20.05 27.40
C PRO A 268 17.32 -18.80 28.12
N THR A 269 17.52 -17.69 27.40
CA THR A 269 18.04 -16.44 27.97
C THR A 269 17.02 -15.80 28.92
N VAL A 270 15.77 -15.66 28.48
CA VAL A 270 14.67 -15.13 29.32
C VAL A 270 14.46 -16.03 30.53
N ARG A 271 14.37 -17.35 30.32
CA ARG A 271 14.18 -18.33 31.39
C ARG A 271 15.23 -18.19 32.49
N ARG A 272 16.51 -18.16 32.12
CA ARG A 272 17.62 -18.05 33.08
C ARG A 272 17.47 -16.78 33.93
N GLN A 273 17.16 -15.66 33.28
CA GLN A 273 17.05 -14.38 33.97
C GLN A 273 15.87 -14.38 34.95
N VAL A 274 14.67 -14.77 34.51
CA VAL A 274 13.47 -14.69 35.34
C VAL A 274 13.46 -15.71 36.48
N GLU A 275 14.17 -16.84 36.33
CA GLU A 275 14.44 -17.78 37.41
C GLU A 275 15.46 -17.22 38.42
N GLN A 276 16.50 -16.54 37.93
CA GLN A 276 17.52 -15.92 38.78
C GLN A 276 16.94 -14.79 39.63
N ASP A 277 16.09 -13.94 39.03
CA ASP A 277 15.48 -12.80 39.70
C ASP A 277 14.26 -13.22 40.56
N GLY A 278 13.79 -14.47 40.41
CA GLY A 278 12.61 -14.98 41.11
C GLY A 278 11.29 -14.38 40.61
N ALA A 279 11.30 -13.81 39.40
CA ALA A 279 10.12 -13.24 38.77
C ALA A 279 9.13 -14.32 38.33
N CYS A 280 9.62 -15.43 37.76
CA CYS A 280 8.82 -16.58 37.38
C CYS A 280 8.57 -17.49 38.59
N ARG A 281 7.30 -17.67 38.96
CA ARG A 281 6.83 -18.50 40.07
C ARG A 281 6.19 -19.80 39.56
N ASP A 282 5.92 -20.70 40.49
CA ASP A 282 5.22 -21.95 40.20
C ASP A 282 3.87 -21.67 39.52
N ASN A 283 3.55 -22.45 38.48
CA ASN A 283 2.36 -22.36 37.63
C ASN A 283 2.27 -21.15 36.68
N ASP A 284 3.20 -20.18 36.72
CA ASP A 284 3.13 -19.02 35.82
C ASP A 284 3.14 -19.44 34.35
N MET A 285 3.98 -20.41 33.98
CA MET A 285 4.02 -20.88 32.59
C MET A 285 2.73 -21.58 32.14
N GLU A 286 2.01 -22.23 33.05
CA GLU A 286 0.70 -22.82 32.74
C GLU A 286 -0.36 -21.74 32.51
N ILE A 287 -0.29 -20.64 33.25
CA ILE A 287 -1.16 -19.45 33.08
C ILE A 287 -0.84 -18.76 31.75
N ILE A 288 0.45 -18.54 31.47
CA ILE A 288 0.90 -17.86 30.23
C ILE A 288 0.42 -18.62 28.99
N SER A 289 0.40 -19.96 29.05
CA SER A 289 -0.01 -20.82 27.93
C SER A 289 -1.50 -21.19 27.96
N GLU A 290 -2.36 -20.38 28.58
CA GLU A 290 -3.81 -20.58 28.50
C GLU A 290 -4.23 -20.70 27.02
N PRO A 291 -5.07 -21.68 26.64
CA PRO A 291 -5.42 -21.89 25.24
C PRO A 291 -5.99 -20.63 24.60
N LEU A 292 -5.70 -20.40 23.33
CA LEU A 292 -6.23 -19.26 22.57
C LEU A 292 -7.20 -19.74 21.50
N ASP A 293 -8.25 -18.97 21.24
CA ASP A 293 -9.17 -19.23 20.13
C ASP A 293 -8.59 -18.73 18.80
N VAL A 294 -7.85 -17.63 18.86
CA VAL A 294 -7.21 -16.97 17.70
C VAL A 294 -5.81 -16.46 18.04
N LEU A 295 -4.92 -16.49 17.05
CA LEU A 295 -3.61 -15.88 17.10
C LEU A 295 -3.60 -14.66 16.17
N GLY A 296 -3.54 -13.46 16.75
CA GLY A 296 -3.36 -12.23 16.00
C GLY A 296 -1.91 -12.06 15.58
N VAL A 297 -1.67 -11.76 14.32
CA VAL A 297 -0.35 -11.51 13.75
C VAL A 297 -0.32 -10.12 13.14
N ASN A 298 0.58 -9.29 13.64
CA ASN A 298 0.97 -8.05 12.99
C ASN A 298 2.20 -8.33 12.15
N TRP A 299 2.11 -8.05 10.85
CA TRP A 299 3.21 -8.25 9.92
C TRP A 299 3.37 -7.03 9.01
N TYR A 300 4.59 -6.54 8.89
CA TYR A 300 4.93 -5.37 8.07
C TYR A 300 6.08 -5.64 7.10
N SER A 301 7.10 -6.38 7.54
CA SER A 301 8.26 -6.74 6.73
C SER A 301 9.04 -7.85 7.41
N SER A 302 9.78 -8.63 6.63
CA SER A 302 10.77 -9.56 7.15
C SER A 302 12.16 -8.94 7.27
N LEU A 303 12.98 -9.47 8.19
CA LEU A 303 14.39 -9.12 8.30
C LEU A 303 15.25 -10.22 7.69
N ASN A 304 16.18 -9.85 6.80
CA ASN A 304 17.19 -10.77 6.29
C ASN A 304 18.37 -10.82 7.27
N VAL A 305 18.84 -12.01 7.58
CA VAL A 305 19.84 -12.28 8.63
C VAL A 305 20.99 -13.10 8.05
N ALA A 306 22.21 -12.66 8.31
CA ALA A 306 23.44 -13.38 8.00
C ALA A 306 24.24 -13.65 9.28
N SER A 307 25.18 -14.60 9.24
CA SER A 307 26.14 -14.75 10.34
C SER A 307 27.00 -13.49 10.48
N THR A 308 27.43 -13.13 11.69
CA THR A 308 28.21 -11.89 11.92
C THR A 308 29.47 -11.80 11.05
N GLU A 309 30.18 -12.92 10.85
CA GLU A 309 31.34 -12.96 9.95
C GLU A 309 30.95 -12.61 8.51
N ARG A 310 29.84 -13.14 8.01
CA ARG A 310 29.37 -12.90 6.64
C ARG A 310 28.78 -11.50 6.50
N ALA A 311 28.03 -11.03 7.51
CA ALA A 311 27.49 -9.68 7.59
C ALA A 311 28.59 -8.60 7.53
N SER A 312 29.74 -8.83 8.17
CA SER A 312 30.89 -7.90 8.09
C SER A 312 31.29 -7.58 6.64
N LYS A 313 31.24 -8.58 5.74
CA LYS A 313 31.54 -8.42 4.31
C LYS A 313 30.47 -7.60 3.58
N PHE A 314 29.21 -7.68 4.01
CA PHE A 314 28.12 -6.83 3.50
C PHE A 314 28.25 -5.37 3.95
N TYR A 315 28.61 -5.15 5.22
CA TYR A 315 28.81 -3.80 5.77
C TYR A 315 29.98 -3.08 5.12
N ASP A 316 31.10 -3.79 4.90
CA ASP A 316 32.29 -3.24 4.24
C ASP A 316 32.01 -2.88 2.77
N ALA A 317 31.28 -3.75 2.06
CA ALA A 317 30.91 -3.51 0.66
C ALA A 317 29.92 -2.35 0.47
N ALA A 318 29.05 -2.10 1.47
CA ALA A 318 28.02 -1.05 1.40
C ALA A 318 28.45 0.31 1.96
N GLY A 319 29.65 0.42 2.56
CA GLY A 319 30.18 1.69 3.09
C GLY A 319 29.38 2.26 4.27
N VAL A 320 28.62 1.43 4.99
CA VAL A 320 27.62 1.84 6.01
C VAL A 320 28.17 1.99 7.44
N GLY A 321 29.49 2.16 7.58
CA GLY A 321 30.28 2.33 8.82
C GLY A 321 29.50 2.58 10.13
N GLU A 322 29.35 3.85 10.53
CA GLU A 322 28.72 4.25 11.81
C GLU A 322 27.20 4.03 11.87
N HIS A 323 26.49 4.06 10.72
CA HIS A 323 25.03 3.80 10.66
C HIS A 323 24.67 2.35 11.01
N ALA A 324 25.61 1.42 10.86
CA ALA A 324 25.43 0.05 11.32
C ALA A 324 25.36 -0.08 12.85
N ALA A 325 25.70 0.95 13.65
CA ALA A 325 25.59 0.91 15.11
C ALA A 325 24.14 0.88 15.62
N GLY A 326 23.22 1.63 15.00
CA GLY A 326 21.79 1.60 15.33
C GLY A 326 21.11 0.30 14.86
N LEU A 327 21.50 -0.19 13.68
CA LEU A 327 21.13 -1.53 13.17
C LEU A 327 21.63 -2.64 14.08
N ARG A 328 22.81 -2.50 14.69
CA ARG A 328 23.34 -3.42 15.71
C ARG A 328 22.61 -3.32 17.05
N GLN A 329 21.94 -2.22 17.35
CA GLN A 329 21.20 -2.07 18.61
C GLN A 329 19.83 -2.76 18.52
N PHE A 330 18.99 -2.42 17.54
CA PHE A 330 17.70 -3.11 17.35
C PHE A 330 17.89 -4.52 16.79
N GLY A 331 18.81 -4.71 15.84
CA GLY A 331 19.24 -6.02 15.35
C GLY A 331 20.03 -6.83 16.38
N GLY A 332 20.63 -6.22 17.40
CA GLY A 332 21.25 -6.93 18.52
C GLY A 332 20.21 -7.44 19.52
N ILE A 333 19.16 -6.65 19.76
CA ILE A 333 17.98 -7.06 20.55
C ILE A 333 17.20 -8.16 19.80
N ALA A 334 17.04 -8.00 18.47
CA ALA A 334 16.24 -8.89 17.65
C ALA A 334 16.98 -10.14 17.15
N ALA A 335 18.29 -10.09 16.88
CA ALA A 335 19.02 -11.19 16.25
C ALA A 335 19.94 -12.00 17.21
N GLY A 336 20.26 -11.45 18.39
CA GLY A 336 21.11 -12.11 19.38
C GLY A 336 22.59 -12.24 18.96
N GLU A 337 23.32 -13.13 19.64
CA GLU A 337 24.74 -13.38 19.39
C GLU A 337 24.97 -14.10 18.03
N ASP A 338 26.04 -13.72 17.32
CA ASP A 338 26.48 -14.28 16.04
C ASP A 338 25.50 -14.17 14.86
N SER A 339 24.56 -13.21 14.91
CA SER A 339 23.60 -12.92 13.86
C SER A 339 23.54 -11.42 13.58
N ALA A 340 23.33 -11.04 12.32
CA ALA A 340 23.23 -9.64 11.95
C ALA A 340 22.24 -9.43 10.79
N VAL A 341 21.44 -8.38 10.91
CA VAL A 341 20.49 -7.98 9.86
C VAL A 341 21.27 -7.42 8.67
N VAL A 342 20.91 -7.88 7.47
CA VAL A 342 21.44 -7.45 6.17
C VAL A 342 20.31 -7.02 5.23
N PRO A 343 20.58 -6.30 4.12
CA PRO A 343 19.56 -5.95 3.14
C PRO A 343 19.07 -7.21 2.44
N ALA A 344 17.84 -7.17 1.95
CA ALA A 344 17.34 -8.14 1.02
C ALA A 344 18.26 -8.21 -0.23
N PRO A 345 18.49 -9.40 -0.81
CA PRO A 345 19.26 -9.53 -2.03
C PRO A 345 18.77 -8.57 -3.12
N GLY A 346 19.66 -7.71 -3.63
CA GLY A 346 19.32 -6.73 -4.67
C GLY A 346 18.74 -5.39 -4.17
N HIS A 347 18.53 -5.22 -2.86
CA HIS A 347 17.98 -3.99 -2.28
C HIS A 347 19.03 -3.20 -1.48
N ARG A 348 18.81 -1.89 -1.36
CA ARG A 348 19.62 -1.02 -0.47
C ARG A 348 19.17 -1.21 0.99
N TRP A 349 20.05 -0.85 1.92
CA TRP A 349 19.77 -0.86 3.37
C TRP A 349 18.61 0.06 3.79
N TRP A 350 18.31 1.08 2.98
CA TRP A 350 17.43 2.20 3.34
C TRP A 350 16.45 2.44 2.19
N ASP A 351 15.15 2.41 2.49
CA ASP A 351 14.17 3.26 1.85
C ASP A 351 13.80 4.42 2.81
N ASP A 352 12.96 5.36 2.39
CA ASP A 352 12.57 6.53 3.19
C ASP A 352 11.80 6.17 4.49
N HIS A 353 11.59 4.87 4.80
CA HIS A 353 10.81 4.34 5.93
C HIS A 353 11.65 3.57 6.98
N GLY A 354 12.97 3.76 7.00
CA GLY A 354 13.84 3.24 8.07
C GLY A 354 14.20 1.75 7.93
N PHE A 355 13.99 0.95 8.99
CA PHE A 355 14.42 -0.46 9.07
C PHE A 355 13.55 -1.45 8.26
N ARG A 356 12.45 -0.99 7.68
CA ARG A 356 11.47 -1.85 7.01
C ARG A 356 11.95 -2.16 5.60
N GLN A 357 12.18 -3.44 5.31
CA GLN A 357 12.56 -3.88 3.98
C GLN A 357 11.30 -4.30 3.21
N ASP A 358 11.07 -3.71 2.03
CA ASP A 358 10.11 -4.24 1.07
C ASP A 358 10.50 -5.69 0.75
N THR A 359 9.74 -6.64 1.29
CA THR A 359 10.07 -8.08 1.27
C THR A 359 8.96 -8.87 0.58
N PRO A 360 8.94 -8.91 -0.77
CA PRO A 360 7.99 -9.73 -1.51
C PRO A 360 7.98 -11.19 -1.04
N GLY A 361 6.79 -11.78 -0.87
CA GLY A 361 6.61 -13.12 -0.32
C GLY A 361 6.95 -13.25 1.17
N GLY A 362 7.27 -12.14 1.86
CA GLY A 362 7.71 -12.15 3.25
C GLY A 362 6.61 -12.59 4.21
N LEU A 363 5.36 -12.16 3.97
CA LEU A 363 4.22 -12.58 4.78
C LEU A 363 4.01 -14.08 4.63
N LYS A 364 4.04 -14.57 3.38
CA LYS A 364 3.96 -16.01 3.07
C LYS A 364 5.00 -16.83 3.82
N ARG A 365 6.28 -16.51 3.66
CA ARG A 365 7.36 -17.26 4.33
C ARG A 365 7.26 -17.17 5.85
N THR A 366 6.78 -16.05 6.38
CA THR A 366 6.62 -15.87 7.83
C THR A 366 5.52 -16.77 8.39
N LEU A 367 4.34 -16.79 7.78
CA LEU A 367 3.24 -17.65 8.25
C LEU A 367 3.49 -19.13 7.97
N GLU A 368 4.16 -19.49 6.87
CA GLU A 368 4.63 -20.85 6.63
C GLU A 368 5.65 -21.30 7.70
N TRP A 369 6.52 -20.38 8.17
CA TRP A 369 7.40 -20.65 9.30
C TRP A 369 6.60 -20.87 10.59
N VAL A 370 5.63 -20.00 10.92
CA VAL A 370 4.77 -20.17 12.09
C VAL A 370 4.05 -21.52 12.04
N HIS A 371 3.45 -21.87 10.90
CA HIS A 371 2.73 -23.12 10.74
C HIS A 371 3.62 -24.35 10.89
N ARG A 372 4.84 -24.33 10.32
CA ARG A 372 5.79 -25.43 10.45
C ARG A 372 6.32 -25.56 11.87
N GLU A 373 6.68 -24.45 12.51
CA GLU A 373 7.25 -24.47 13.85
C GLU A 373 6.20 -24.73 14.92
N TYR A 374 4.94 -24.34 14.72
CA TYR A 374 3.84 -24.47 15.67
C TYR A 374 2.60 -25.05 14.98
N PRO A 375 2.60 -26.33 14.57
CA PRO A 375 1.52 -26.91 13.76
C PRO A 375 0.14 -26.89 14.43
N ASP A 376 0.10 -26.82 15.77
CA ASP A 376 -1.11 -26.72 16.57
C ASP A 376 -1.50 -25.26 16.91
N HIS A 377 -0.95 -24.27 16.18
CA HIS A 377 -1.30 -22.86 16.41
C HIS A 377 -2.82 -22.63 16.26
N PRO A 378 -3.41 -21.73 17.06
CA PRO A 378 -4.80 -21.29 16.84
C PRO A 378 -4.99 -20.67 15.45
N ARG A 379 -6.24 -20.53 15.01
CA ARG A 379 -6.57 -19.81 13.77
C ARG A 379 -5.86 -18.46 13.72
N ILE A 380 -5.17 -18.17 12.61
CA ILE A 380 -4.44 -16.92 12.45
C ILE A 380 -5.39 -15.83 11.94
N ILE A 381 -5.25 -14.63 12.49
CA ILE A 381 -5.82 -13.40 11.91
C ILE A 381 -4.66 -12.43 11.72
N VAL A 382 -4.44 -11.92 10.51
CA VAL A 382 -3.51 -10.82 10.32
C VAL A 382 -4.18 -9.55 10.85
N THR A 383 -3.83 -9.16 12.07
CA THR A 383 -4.52 -8.09 12.82
C THR A 383 -3.97 -6.71 12.53
N GLU A 384 -2.80 -6.62 11.91
CA GLU A 384 -2.24 -5.43 11.30
C GLU A 384 -1.37 -5.81 10.10
N ASN A 385 -1.61 -5.11 8.99
CA ASN A 385 -0.68 -5.01 7.88
C ASN A 385 -0.86 -3.67 7.18
N GLY A 386 0.25 -3.00 6.82
CA GLY A 386 0.16 -1.66 6.29
C GLY A 386 1.48 -1.10 5.77
N ARG A 387 1.37 -0.02 4.99
CA ARG A 387 2.53 0.74 4.53
C ARG A 387 2.37 2.21 4.87
N GLY A 388 3.32 2.71 5.66
CA GLY A 388 3.47 4.12 5.95
C GLY A 388 3.95 4.84 4.70
N MET A 389 3.45 6.06 4.49
CA MET A 389 3.92 6.95 3.45
C MET A 389 4.34 8.26 4.11
N GLU A 390 5.47 8.81 3.71
CA GLU A 390 5.88 10.13 4.16
C GLU A 390 5.16 11.14 3.25
N HIS A 391 4.17 11.84 3.79
CA HIS A 391 3.61 13.00 3.08
C HIS A 391 4.40 14.21 3.57
N ARG A 392 5.07 14.90 2.65
CA ARG A 392 5.75 16.16 2.98
C ARG A 392 4.69 17.22 3.32
N THR A 393 4.37 17.35 4.61
CA THR A 393 3.56 18.45 5.12
C THR A 393 4.39 19.74 5.13
N GLY A 394 3.79 20.82 4.66
CA GLY A 394 4.39 22.14 4.54
C GLY A 394 3.82 22.84 3.33
N ALA A 395 4.16 24.11 3.15
CA ALA A 395 3.74 24.95 2.03
C ALA A 395 4.09 24.37 0.63
N ALA A 396 4.50 23.12 0.46
CA ALA A 396 4.57 22.40 -0.80
C ALA A 396 3.19 22.04 -1.40
N HIS A 397 2.08 22.13 -0.64
CA HIS A 397 0.75 22.27 -1.23
C HIS A 397 0.50 23.68 -1.80
N ALA A 398 1.25 24.71 -1.36
CA ALA A 398 1.14 26.09 -1.84
C ALA A 398 2.30 26.52 -2.78
N THR A 399 3.42 25.81 -2.78
CA THR A 399 4.62 26.03 -3.59
C THR A 399 5.17 24.66 -3.99
N GLY A 400 4.52 24.08 -5.01
CA GLY A 400 4.85 22.80 -5.63
C GLY A 400 6.34 22.50 -5.73
N HIS A 401 6.79 21.58 -4.87
CA HIS A 401 7.86 20.66 -5.26
C HIS A 401 7.31 19.34 -5.83
N ASP A 402 5.99 19.13 -5.74
CA ASP A 402 5.22 18.16 -6.55
C ASP A 402 4.13 18.92 -7.33
N GLY A 403 4.55 19.77 -8.28
CA GLY A 403 3.67 20.38 -9.29
C GLY A 403 2.41 21.08 -8.75
N GLY A 404 2.53 22.36 -8.41
CA GLY A 404 1.37 23.19 -8.11
C GLY A 404 0.35 23.14 -9.25
N GLY A 405 -0.81 22.54 -8.99
CA GLY A 405 -1.87 22.37 -9.96
C GLY A 405 -3.19 22.04 -9.26
N PHE A 406 -4.23 22.76 -9.67
CA PHE A 406 -5.65 22.75 -9.26
C PHE A 406 -6.34 21.36 -9.16
N TYR A 407 -5.97 20.45 -8.25
CA TYR A 407 -6.64 19.14 -8.14
C TYR A 407 -6.87 18.66 -6.70
N ASP A 408 -8.03 18.04 -6.50
CA ASP A 408 -8.65 17.49 -5.28
C ASP A 408 -8.28 15.98 -5.14
N GLY A 409 -7.87 15.48 -3.96
CA GLY A 409 -7.56 14.06 -3.69
C GLY A 409 -6.12 13.73 -3.18
N VAL A 410 -5.99 12.75 -2.25
CA VAL A 410 -4.71 12.17 -1.79
C VAL A 410 -4.39 10.81 -2.47
N HIS A 411 -3.37 10.78 -3.32
CA HIS A 411 -2.97 9.58 -4.09
C HIS A 411 -1.82 8.79 -3.43
N ASP A 412 -1.99 7.48 -3.22
CA ASP A 412 -1.08 6.63 -2.44
C ASP A 412 -0.85 5.22 -3.04
N LEU A 413 -0.58 5.18 -4.35
CA LEU A 413 -0.42 3.95 -5.15
C LEU A 413 0.58 2.93 -4.59
N THR A 414 1.65 3.38 -3.94
CA THR A 414 2.65 2.51 -3.32
C THR A 414 2.09 1.70 -2.16
N ARG A 415 1.14 2.27 -1.39
CA ARG A 415 0.40 1.54 -0.35
C ARG A 415 -0.43 0.43 -0.97
N ILE A 416 -1.18 0.74 -2.02
CA ILE A 416 -2.01 -0.24 -2.76
C ILE A 416 -1.15 -1.38 -3.29
N ALA A 417 0.02 -1.07 -3.87
CA ALA A 417 0.94 -2.08 -4.39
C ALA A 417 1.47 -3.01 -3.28
N TYR A 418 1.78 -2.45 -2.10
CA TYR A 418 2.20 -3.24 -0.94
C TYR A 418 1.08 -4.16 -0.44
N LEU A 419 -0.12 -3.61 -0.20
CA LEU A 419 -1.27 -4.36 0.31
C LEU A 419 -1.70 -5.44 -0.68
N THR A 420 -1.64 -5.16 -1.99
CA THR A 420 -1.89 -6.14 -3.06
C THR A 420 -1.00 -7.37 -2.92
N ARG A 421 0.31 -7.19 -2.71
CA ARG A 421 1.25 -8.30 -2.52
C ARG A 421 0.94 -9.10 -1.25
N SER A 422 0.61 -8.43 -0.16
CA SER A 422 0.24 -9.10 1.09
C SER A 422 -1.04 -9.94 0.95
N ILE A 423 -2.06 -9.43 0.23
CA ILE A 423 -3.28 -10.18 -0.05
C ILE A 423 -3.00 -11.39 -0.96
N GLN A 424 -2.11 -11.23 -1.94
CA GLN A 424 -1.68 -12.36 -2.79
C GLN A 424 -0.97 -13.44 -1.98
N ASP A 425 -0.04 -13.06 -1.09
CA ASP A 425 0.62 -13.98 -0.18
C ASP A 425 -0.40 -14.75 0.68
N LEU A 426 -1.41 -14.07 1.21
CA LEU A 426 -2.46 -14.72 1.99
C LEU A 426 -3.28 -15.72 1.20
N ARG A 427 -3.62 -15.39 -0.06
CA ARG A 427 -4.34 -16.32 -0.95
C ARG A 427 -3.53 -17.60 -1.15
N ASP A 428 -2.23 -17.48 -1.40
CA ASP A 428 -1.32 -18.61 -1.56
C ASP A 428 -1.24 -19.48 -0.29
N ILE A 429 -1.11 -18.85 0.88
CA ILE A 429 -1.01 -19.52 2.19
C ILE A 429 -2.29 -20.31 2.50
N ILE A 430 -3.46 -19.72 2.28
CA ILE A 430 -4.76 -20.35 2.50
C ILE A 430 -4.95 -21.52 1.52
N ALA A 431 -4.58 -21.34 0.25
CA ALA A 431 -4.60 -22.42 -0.73
C ALA A 431 -3.64 -23.57 -0.34
N GLY A 432 -2.53 -23.25 0.34
CA GLY A 432 -1.60 -24.20 0.94
C GLY A 432 -2.11 -24.91 2.20
N GLY A 433 -3.30 -24.56 2.69
CA GLY A 433 -3.97 -25.23 3.82
C GLY A 433 -3.70 -24.63 5.19
N ILE A 434 -3.03 -23.47 5.28
CA ILE A 434 -2.80 -22.78 6.56
C ILE A 434 -4.08 -22.02 6.95
N ASP A 435 -4.56 -22.22 8.18
CA ASP A 435 -5.82 -21.64 8.67
C ASP A 435 -5.67 -20.15 9.02
N VAL A 436 -5.85 -19.29 8.01
CA VAL A 436 -5.92 -17.84 8.14
C VAL A 436 -7.36 -17.37 7.94
N GLY A 437 -7.94 -16.76 8.97
CA GLY A 437 -9.35 -16.37 9.02
C GLY A 437 -9.64 -14.89 8.76
N GLY A 438 -8.63 -14.02 8.69
CA GLY A 438 -8.86 -12.59 8.46
C GLY A 438 -7.62 -11.75 8.19
N TYR A 439 -7.84 -10.53 7.70
CA TYR A 439 -6.84 -9.53 7.35
C TYR A 439 -7.33 -8.11 7.63
N TYR A 440 -6.64 -7.43 8.56
CA TYR A 440 -6.97 -6.09 9.03
C TYR A 440 -5.88 -5.10 8.63
N ILE A 441 -6.29 -4.02 7.95
CA ILE A 441 -5.37 -2.95 7.54
C ILE A 441 -5.00 -2.08 8.73
N TRP A 442 -3.70 -1.91 8.93
CA TRP A 442 -3.15 -0.79 9.69
C TRP A 442 -2.87 0.37 8.73
N SER A 443 -3.66 1.44 8.74
CA SER A 443 -4.77 1.76 9.65
C SER A 443 -5.95 2.34 8.89
N SER A 444 -7.12 2.49 9.55
CA SER A 444 -8.26 3.13 8.87
C SER A 444 -8.00 4.61 8.60
N ILE A 445 -7.31 5.29 9.51
CA ILE A 445 -7.08 6.74 9.49
C ILE A 445 -5.63 7.07 9.82
N ASP A 446 -5.12 8.15 9.22
CA ASP A 446 -3.82 8.69 9.57
C ASP A 446 -3.81 9.00 11.06
N ASN A 447 -2.81 8.46 11.73
CA ASN A 447 -2.65 8.52 13.18
C ASN A 447 -1.20 8.78 13.53
N ILE A 448 -0.96 9.11 14.81
CA ILE A 448 0.37 9.35 15.36
C ILE A 448 1.17 8.04 15.34
N GLN A 449 2.22 7.97 14.53
CA GLN A 449 3.13 6.82 14.47
C GLN A 449 4.21 6.89 15.56
N TRP A 450 3.79 6.91 16.83
CA TRP A 450 4.70 7.00 17.98
C TRP A 450 5.70 8.18 17.83
N MET A 451 7.01 7.94 17.92
CA MET A 451 8.05 8.97 17.72
C MET A 451 8.09 9.55 16.30
N ASN A 452 7.46 8.90 15.31
CA ASN A 452 7.34 9.44 13.96
C ASN A 452 6.16 10.43 13.82
N GLY A 453 5.31 10.61 14.83
CA GLY A 453 4.20 11.56 14.77
C GLY A 453 3.35 11.39 13.51
N PHE A 454 2.98 12.49 12.87
CA PHE A 454 2.32 12.52 11.56
C PHE A 454 3.28 12.52 10.36
N ARG A 455 4.59 12.37 10.58
CA ARG A 455 5.57 12.27 9.48
C ARG A 455 5.29 11.02 8.64
N GLU A 456 5.10 9.89 9.31
CA GLU A 456 4.64 8.67 8.67
C GLU A 456 3.12 8.54 8.78
N ARG A 457 2.48 8.16 7.68
CA ARG A 457 1.02 8.10 7.58
C ARG A 457 0.60 6.76 7.04
N PHE A 458 -0.13 5.97 7.83
CA PHE A 458 -0.57 4.61 7.47
C PHE A 458 -2.04 4.53 7.06
N GLY A 459 -2.83 5.58 7.29
CA GLY A 459 -4.27 5.54 7.14
C GLY A 459 -4.74 5.35 5.71
N LEU A 460 -5.88 4.69 5.54
CA LEU A 460 -6.69 4.78 4.32
C LEU A 460 -7.35 6.16 4.18
N VAL A 461 -7.60 6.83 5.30
CA VAL A 461 -8.07 8.22 5.37
C VAL A 461 -6.91 9.12 5.78
N HIS A 462 -6.67 10.17 4.99
CA HIS A 462 -5.74 11.24 5.34
C HIS A 462 -6.32 12.14 6.42
N VAL A 463 -5.49 12.57 7.38
CA VAL A 463 -5.84 13.59 8.37
C VAL A 463 -4.93 14.80 8.17
N ASN A 464 -5.52 15.94 7.86
CA ASN A 464 -4.80 17.20 7.86
C ASN A 464 -4.34 17.50 9.29
N ALA A 465 -3.03 17.61 9.54
CA ALA A 465 -2.50 17.76 10.89
C ALA A 465 -2.88 19.09 11.56
N ASP A 466 -3.22 20.12 10.77
CA ASP A 466 -3.60 21.44 11.28
C ASP A 466 -5.12 21.58 11.49
N SER A 467 -5.93 21.16 10.50
CA SER A 467 -7.40 21.31 10.54
C SER A 467 -8.12 20.09 11.12
N LEU A 468 -7.44 18.94 11.18
CA LEU A 468 -7.98 17.62 11.49
C LEU A 468 -9.09 17.18 10.52
N GLU A 469 -9.17 17.76 9.33
CA GLU A 469 -10.10 17.31 8.28
C GLU A 469 -9.68 15.95 7.74
N ARG A 470 -10.68 15.10 7.45
CA ARG A 470 -10.51 13.75 6.90
C ARG A 470 -10.69 13.74 5.39
N GLU A 471 -9.74 13.15 4.66
CA GLU A 471 -9.81 13.00 3.20
C GLU A 471 -9.56 11.55 2.79
N ARG A 472 -10.45 10.96 1.98
CA ARG A 472 -10.32 9.57 1.51
C ARG A 472 -9.15 9.46 0.53
N LYS A 473 -8.21 8.54 0.76
CA LYS A 473 -7.11 8.27 -0.17
C LYS A 473 -7.54 7.32 -1.30
N ASP A 474 -6.72 7.19 -2.33
CA ASP A 474 -6.92 6.15 -3.36
C ASP A 474 -7.03 4.75 -2.74
N SER A 475 -6.23 4.44 -1.71
CA SER A 475 -6.27 3.15 -1.00
C SER A 475 -7.58 2.89 -0.25
N PHE A 476 -8.32 3.93 0.17
CA PHE A 476 -9.65 3.80 0.77
C PHE A 476 -10.62 3.14 -0.21
N PHE A 477 -10.72 3.71 -1.41
CA PHE A 477 -11.62 3.23 -2.45
C PHE A 477 -11.18 1.85 -2.95
N TRP A 478 -9.87 1.64 -3.11
CA TRP A 478 -9.31 0.34 -3.44
C TRP A 478 -9.69 -0.73 -2.43
N PHE A 479 -9.48 -0.47 -1.13
CA PHE A 479 -9.77 -1.47 -0.10
C PHE A 479 -11.27 -1.75 0.02
N SER A 480 -12.13 -0.73 -0.13
CA SER A 480 -13.58 -0.93 -0.17
C SER A 480 -13.98 -1.92 -1.28
N LYS A 481 -13.38 -1.81 -2.48
CA LYS A 481 -13.58 -2.79 -3.57
C LYS A 481 -13.00 -4.17 -3.26
N VAL A 482 -11.88 -4.25 -2.56
CA VAL A 482 -11.32 -5.53 -2.09
C VAL A 482 -12.34 -6.22 -1.17
N VAL A 483 -12.91 -5.50 -0.20
CA VAL A 483 -13.92 -6.03 0.71
C VAL A 483 -15.18 -6.47 -0.04
N GLU A 484 -15.74 -5.60 -0.89
CA GLU A 484 -16.95 -5.88 -1.67
C GLU A 484 -16.80 -7.12 -2.55
N SER A 485 -15.63 -7.28 -3.18
CA SER A 485 -15.33 -8.43 -4.05
C SER A 485 -14.86 -9.67 -3.29
N ASN A 486 -14.76 -9.62 -1.96
CA ASN A 486 -14.12 -10.62 -1.11
C ASN A 486 -12.72 -11.04 -1.63
N GLY A 487 -11.91 -10.03 -1.99
CA GLY A 487 -10.55 -10.16 -2.53
C GLY A 487 -10.46 -10.52 -4.01
N ALA A 488 -11.57 -10.78 -4.71
CA ALA A 488 -11.54 -11.18 -6.12
C ALA A 488 -11.03 -10.10 -7.07
N CYS A 489 -11.13 -8.81 -6.71
CA CYS A 489 -10.59 -7.73 -7.55
C CYS A 489 -9.04 -7.71 -7.55
N VAL A 490 -8.40 -8.33 -6.55
CA VAL A 490 -6.94 -8.36 -6.43
C VAL A 490 -6.39 -9.44 -7.39
N PRO A 491 -5.45 -9.11 -8.30
CA PRO A 491 -4.93 -10.06 -9.29
C PRO A 491 -4.25 -11.26 -8.62
N SER A 492 -4.14 -12.38 -9.34
CA SER A 492 -3.30 -13.50 -8.88
C SER A 492 -1.82 -13.11 -8.91
N SER A 493 -0.98 -13.85 -8.18
CA SER A 493 0.48 -13.70 -8.23
C SER A 493 1.06 -14.01 -9.62
N GLU A 494 0.40 -14.89 -10.39
CA GLU A 494 0.73 -15.20 -11.79
C GLU A 494 0.38 -14.05 -12.75
N GLU A 495 -0.76 -13.37 -12.55
CA GLU A 495 -1.16 -12.20 -13.35
C GLU A 495 -0.39 -10.93 -12.96
N ALA A 496 0.15 -10.87 -11.75
CA ALA A 496 0.90 -9.73 -11.20
C ALA A 496 2.42 -9.91 -11.23
N GLY A 497 2.92 -10.91 -11.98
CA GLY A 497 4.27 -11.47 -11.90
C GLY A 497 5.37 -10.50 -11.41
N ASN A 498 6.04 -10.95 -10.35
CA ASN A 498 7.12 -10.27 -9.64
C ASN A 498 7.99 -9.39 -10.55
N ASN A 499 8.10 -8.11 -10.18
CA ASN A 499 9.11 -7.18 -10.65
C ASN A 499 10.49 -7.87 -10.68
N VAL A 500 10.96 -8.20 -11.88
CA VAL A 500 12.29 -8.04 -12.49
C VAL A 500 12.35 -9.05 -13.65
N ALA A 501 11.56 -8.84 -14.69
CA ALA A 501 12.02 -9.25 -16.02
C ALA A 501 12.87 -8.09 -16.54
N ALA A 502 14.11 -8.39 -16.95
CA ALA A 502 14.93 -7.39 -17.65
C ALA A 502 14.10 -6.84 -18.84
N PRO A 503 14.11 -5.53 -19.10
CA PRO A 503 13.37 -4.98 -20.23
C PRO A 503 13.79 -5.76 -21.47
N SER A 504 12.85 -6.51 -22.06
CA SER A 504 13.10 -7.08 -23.36
C SER A 504 13.19 -5.89 -24.31
N ASP A 505 14.30 -5.77 -25.03
CA ASP A 505 14.36 -4.96 -26.24
C ASP A 505 13.37 -5.58 -27.23
N GLY A 506 12.07 -5.28 -27.04
CA GLY A 506 11.02 -5.74 -27.91
C GLY A 506 11.34 -5.21 -29.29
N ASP A 507 11.51 -6.13 -30.25
CA ASP A 507 11.57 -5.81 -31.67
C ASP A 507 10.23 -5.20 -32.12
N ALA A 508 9.96 -3.95 -31.72
CA ALA A 508 8.96 -3.08 -32.33
C ALA A 508 9.46 -2.52 -33.68
N ALA A 509 10.59 -3.04 -34.17
CA ALA A 509 11.23 -2.65 -35.41
C ALA A 509 10.60 -3.40 -36.60
N GLY A 510 9.93 -2.66 -37.49
CA GLY A 510 9.67 -3.18 -38.85
C GLY A 510 8.45 -2.62 -39.59
N ILE A 511 7.51 -1.96 -38.91
CA ILE A 511 6.31 -1.43 -39.57
C ILE A 511 6.55 0.01 -40.03
N VAL A 512 6.68 0.20 -41.34
CA VAL A 512 6.82 1.51 -41.98
C VAL A 512 5.53 1.82 -42.72
N ILE A 513 4.89 2.94 -42.37
CA ILE A 513 3.83 3.56 -43.16
C ILE A 513 4.38 4.88 -43.67
N HIS A 514 4.66 4.95 -44.97
CA HIS A 514 5.34 6.12 -45.53
C HIS A 514 4.52 7.40 -45.33
N GLY A 515 5.19 8.43 -44.80
CA GLY A 515 4.57 9.72 -44.47
C GLY A 515 3.81 9.76 -43.15
N VAL A 516 3.76 8.67 -42.38
CA VAL A 516 3.05 8.62 -41.10
C VAL A 516 4.06 8.41 -39.96
N PRO A 517 4.44 9.47 -39.23
CA PRO A 517 5.35 9.37 -38.11
C PRO A 517 4.79 8.49 -37.00
N ASN A 518 5.70 7.93 -36.19
CA ASN A 518 5.37 7.14 -35.01
C ASN A 518 4.48 5.90 -35.28
N ALA A 519 4.34 5.49 -36.55
CA ALA A 519 3.67 4.26 -36.95
C ALA A 519 4.46 3.04 -36.46
N ARG A 520 3.83 2.16 -35.68
CA ARG A 520 4.40 0.90 -35.20
C ARG A 520 3.32 -0.07 -34.71
N GLY A 521 3.70 -1.33 -34.54
CA GLY A 521 2.89 -2.32 -33.81
C GLY A 521 3.18 -2.30 -32.31
N ILE A 522 2.31 -2.95 -31.53
CA ILE A 522 2.51 -3.17 -30.08
C ILE A 522 3.00 -4.59 -29.74
N GLY A 523 3.30 -5.40 -30.76
CA GLY A 523 3.77 -6.78 -30.57
C GLY A 523 5.24 -6.85 -30.17
N GLY A 524 5.69 -8.06 -29.83
CA GLY A 524 7.06 -8.35 -29.45
C GLY A 524 7.37 -8.24 -27.96
N LEU A 525 6.46 -7.67 -27.16
CA LEU A 525 6.60 -7.58 -25.70
C LEU A 525 6.36 -8.94 -25.04
N MET A 526 7.13 -9.22 -23.98
CA MET A 526 7.00 -10.41 -23.15
C MET A 526 5.91 -10.23 -22.09
N THR A 527 5.20 -11.30 -21.77
CA THR A 527 4.29 -11.33 -20.62
C THR A 527 5.05 -11.61 -19.32
N VAL A 528 4.46 -11.21 -18.19
CA VAL A 528 5.02 -11.37 -16.84
C VAL A 528 5.26 -12.83 -16.45
N ASP A 529 4.53 -13.77 -17.06
CA ASP A 529 4.73 -15.21 -16.86
C ASP A 529 6.00 -15.74 -17.54
N GLY A 530 6.62 -14.95 -18.43
CA GLY A 530 7.79 -15.34 -19.21
C GLY A 530 7.54 -16.41 -20.28
N HIS A 531 6.30 -16.85 -20.46
CA HIS A 531 5.91 -17.96 -21.34
C HIS A 531 5.33 -17.49 -22.68
N HIS A 532 4.85 -16.24 -22.75
CA HIS A 532 4.23 -15.71 -23.94
C HIS A 532 4.89 -14.42 -24.45
N ARG A 533 4.74 -14.20 -25.75
CA ARG A 533 5.08 -12.96 -26.45
C ARG A 533 3.85 -12.44 -27.17
N LEU A 534 3.71 -11.11 -27.23
CA LEU A 534 2.65 -10.49 -28.01
C LEU A 534 2.91 -10.67 -29.52
N ARG A 535 1.93 -11.22 -30.24
CA ARG A 535 1.92 -11.36 -31.70
C ARG A 535 2.06 -10.00 -32.37
N ASN A 536 2.94 -9.94 -33.37
CA ASN A 536 3.13 -8.74 -34.18
C ASN A 536 2.02 -8.53 -35.22
N GLY A 537 1.75 -7.25 -35.53
CA GLY A 537 0.95 -6.86 -36.69
C GLY A 537 -0.57 -6.88 -36.52
N LEU A 538 -1.11 -7.25 -35.36
CA LEU A 538 -2.57 -7.24 -35.11
C LEU A 538 -3.11 -5.87 -34.67
N PHE A 539 -2.32 -5.11 -33.92
CA PHE A 539 -2.71 -3.79 -33.43
C PHE A 539 -1.59 -2.79 -33.66
N LEU A 540 -1.94 -1.74 -34.41
CA LEU A 540 -1.02 -0.72 -34.88
C LEU A 540 -1.41 0.63 -34.29
N ARG A 541 -0.41 1.46 -34.00
CA ARG A 541 -0.61 2.84 -33.58
C ARG A 541 0.21 3.78 -34.45
N SER A 542 -0.32 4.96 -34.74
CA SER A 542 0.40 5.94 -35.55
C SER A 542 0.01 7.39 -35.23
N ALA A 543 0.79 8.34 -35.73
CA ALA A 543 0.35 9.73 -35.86
C ALA A 543 -0.77 9.88 -36.89
N GLY A 544 -1.31 11.10 -37.00
CA GLY A 544 -2.40 11.43 -37.91
C GLY A 544 -2.08 11.03 -39.35
N LEU A 545 -3.03 10.38 -40.01
CA LEU A 545 -2.87 9.87 -41.37
C LEU A 545 -2.92 10.96 -42.46
N ASN A 546 -3.09 12.23 -42.07
CA ASN A 546 -3.15 13.37 -42.98
C ASN A 546 -1.81 13.70 -43.66
N PHE A 547 -0.70 13.15 -43.17
CA PHE A 547 0.63 13.29 -43.79
C PHE A 547 1.04 12.07 -44.64
N MET A 548 0.16 11.06 -44.73
CA MET A 548 0.41 9.80 -45.43
C MET A 548 0.68 10.03 -46.92
N THR A 549 1.74 9.42 -47.45
CA THR A 549 2.06 9.48 -48.89
C THR A 549 1.25 8.45 -49.68
N PRO A 550 1.22 8.52 -51.03
CA PRO A 550 0.63 7.46 -51.85
C PRO A 550 1.22 6.06 -51.57
N GLU A 551 2.51 5.99 -51.24
CA GLU A 551 3.18 4.75 -50.82
C GLU A 551 2.64 4.26 -49.46
N GLY A 552 2.38 5.18 -48.52
CA GLY A 552 1.79 4.85 -47.22
C GLY A 552 0.41 4.22 -47.32
N ARG A 553 -0.39 4.61 -48.32
CA ARG A 553 -1.67 3.92 -48.63
C ARG A 553 -1.47 2.47 -49.04
N ASN A 554 -0.44 2.19 -49.84
CA ASN A 554 -0.09 0.82 -50.21
C ASN A 554 0.43 0.03 -49.01
N ASP A 555 1.12 0.69 -48.08
CA ASP A 555 1.60 0.05 -46.85
C ASP A 555 0.43 -0.40 -45.96
N LEU A 556 -0.62 0.41 -45.79
CA LEU A 556 -1.83 0.00 -45.06
C LEU A 556 -2.47 -1.26 -45.65
N GLN A 557 -2.53 -1.36 -46.98
CA GLN A 557 -3.05 -2.54 -47.66
C GLN A 557 -2.14 -3.76 -47.49
N ARG A 558 -0.82 -3.59 -47.57
CA ARG A 558 0.17 -4.67 -47.34
C ARG A 558 0.15 -5.19 -45.91
N LEU A 559 -0.04 -4.29 -44.95
CA LEU A 559 -0.23 -4.62 -43.54
C LEU A 559 -1.59 -5.28 -43.26
N GLY A 560 -2.49 -5.31 -44.26
CA GLY A 560 -3.79 -5.95 -44.15
C GLY A 560 -4.76 -5.23 -43.20
N VAL A 561 -4.52 -3.94 -42.92
CA VAL A 561 -5.36 -3.15 -42.00
C VAL A 561 -6.81 -3.15 -42.49
N ARG A 562 -7.72 -3.62 -41.63
CA ARG A 562 -9.16 -3.70 -41.94
C ARG A 562 -9.96 -2.58 -41.32
N THR A 563 -9.53 -2.13 -40.15
CA THR A 563 -10.23 -1.11 -39.36
C THR A 563 -9.24 -0.04 -38.91
N ILE A 564 -9.62 1.22 -39.08
CA ILE A 564 -8.92 2.38 -38.55
C ILE A 564 -9.82 3.05 -37.52
N VAL A 565 -9.30 3.28 -36.32
CA VAL A 565 -9.98 4.07 -35.30
C VAL A 565 -9.30 5.44 -35.18
N ASP A 566 -10.03 6.48 -35.55
CA ASP A 566 -9.61 7.87 -35.38
C ASP A 566 -10.02 8.36 -33.98
N LEU A 567 -9.02 8.58 -33.11
CA LEU A 567 -9.21 9.03 -31.72
C LEU A 567 -9.28 10.56 -31.60
N ARG A 568 -9.24 11.28 -32.74
CA ARG A 568 -9.27 12.74 -32.79
C ARG A 568 -10.66 13.30 -32.60
N ASP A 569 -10.74 14.49 -32.03
CA ASP A 569 -12.01 15.22 -31.94
C ASP A 569 -12.38 15.80 -33.33
N SER A 570 -13.66 16.09 -33.50
CA SER A 570 -14.28 16.62 -34.72
C SER A 570 -13.53 17.80 -35.35
N TRP A 571 -12.98 18.70 -34.55
CA TRP A 571 -12.23 19.88 -35.03
C TRP A 571 -10.87 19.48 -35.63
N GLU A 572 -10.14 18.55 -35.02
CA GLU A 572 -8.86 18.04 -35.52
C GLU A 572 -9.06 17.32 -36.85
N VAL A 573 -10.15 16.54 -36.96
CA VAL A 573 -10.52 15.84 -38.20
C VAL A 573 -10.86 16.82 -39.31
N THR A 574 -11.57 17.90 -38.99
CA THR A 574 -11.93 18.95 -39.95
C THR A 574 -10.69 19.71 -40.43
N ARG A 575 -9.76 20.00 -39.52
CA ARG A 575 -8.53 20.74 -39.81
C ARG A 575 -7.50 19.91 -40.57
N TRP A 576 -7.40 18.62 -40.25
CA TRP A 576 -6.45 17.68 -40.87
C TRP A 576 -7.18 16.42 -41.36
N PRO A 577 -7.93 16.53 -42.47
CA PRO A 577 -8.63 15.40 -43.06
C PRO A 577 -7.65 14.43 -43.72
N TYR A 578 -8.07 13.19 -43.87
CA TYR A 578 -7.37 12.17 -44.65
C TYR A 578 -8.39 11.25 -45.34
N GLU A 579 -7.93 10.56 -46.38
CA GLU A 579 -8.74 9.61 -47.14
C GLU A 579 -8.02 8.26 -47.23
N VAL A 580 -8.78 7.19 -47.08
CA VAL A 580 -8.35 5.79 -47.16
C VAL A 580 -9.41 4.99 -47.90
N ASP A 581 -8.97 4.11 -48.81
CA ASP A 581 -9.86 3.30 -49.64
C ASP A 581 -9.89 1.85 -49.15
N GLY A 582 -11.09 1.28 -49.03
CA GLY A 582 -11.29 -0.14 -48.72
C GLY A 582 -11.00 -0.55 -47.28
N ILE A 583 -10.87 0.41 -46.36
CA ILE A 583 -10.65 0.21 -44.93
C ILE A 583 -11.79 0.87 -44.16
N GLU A 584 -12.36 0.18 -43.18
CA GLU A 584 -13.40 0.74 -42.31
C GLU A 584 -12.79 1.80 -41.39
N VAL A 585 -13.40 2.99 -41.31
CA VAL A 585 -12.94 4.07 -40.43
C VAL A 585 -14.01 4.37 -39.38
N LEU A 586 -13.68 4.12 -38.12
CA LEU A 586 -14.50 4.42 -36.96
C LEU A 586 -13.94 5.66 -36.25
N ARG A 587 -14.83 6.57 -35.83
CA ARG A 587 -14.44 7.79 -35.10
C ARG A 587 -14.87 7.65 -33.66
N ILE A 588 -13.88 7.50 -32.77
CA ILE A 588 -14.09 7.26 -31.35
C ILE A 588 -13.19 8.23 -30.58
N PRO A 589 -13.61 9.50 -30.41
CA PRO A 589 -12.79 10.50 -29.72
C PRO A 589 -12.63 10.14 -28.24
N LEU A 590 -11.40 10.23 -27.72
CA LEU A 590 -11.11 10.05 -26.28
C LEU A 590 -11.09 11.38 -25.49
N LEU A 591 -11.42 12.49 -26.15
CA LEU A 591 -11.47 13.84 -25.56
C LEU A 591 -12.62 14.66 -26.22
N ALA A 592 -13.83 14.10 -26.28
CA ALA A 592 -14.95 14.76 -26.95
C ALA A 592 -15.33 16.10 -26.28
N GLY A 593 -15.46 17.17 -27.07
CA GLY A 593 -15.92 18.49 -26.60
C GLY A 593 -14.80 19.48 -26.26
N SER A 594 -13.55 19.16 -26.64
CA SER A 594 -12.37 19.98 -26.37
C SER A 594 -11.96 20.77 -27.61
N ASN A 595 -12.79 21.73 -28.01
CA ASN A 595 -12.54 22.56 -29.18
C ASN A 595 -11.77 23.84 -28.76
N PRO A 596 -10.58 24.08 -29.32
CA PRO A 596 -9.82 25.30 -29.05
C PRO A 596 -10.51 26.58 -29.54
N SER A 597 -11.47 26.47 -30.48
CA SER A 597 -12.08 27.60 -31.19
C SER A 597 -13.42 28.09 -30.64
N ASP A 598 -14.06 27.38 -29.70
CA ASP A 598 -15.33 27.79 -29.07
C ASP A 598 -15.17 28.26 -27.61
N GLY A 599 -13.93 28.31 -27.11
CA GLY A 599 -13.62 28.72 -25.75
C GLY A 599 -13.82 27.64 -24.69
N SER A 600 -14.14 26.39 -25.07
CA SER A 600 -14.30 25.28 -24.11
C SER A 600 -12.97 24.69 -23.60
N THR A 601 -11.82 25.07 -24.17
CA THR A 601 -10.51 24.92 -23.50
C THR A 601 -10.21 26.13 -22.63
N SER A 602 -10.81 26.22 -21.43
CA SER A 602 -10.40 27.24 -20.46
C SER A 602 -8.98 27.03 -19.94
N ASP A 603 -8.37 25.85 -20.13
CA ASP A 603 -7.11 25.54 -19.46
C ASP A 603 -5.91 25.52 -20.42
N PHE A 604 -6.03 24.97 -21.64
CA PHE A 604 -4.89 24.81 -22.56
C PHE A 604 -4.46 26.14 -23.24
N ILE A 605 -5.40 26.86 -23.87
CA ILE A 605 -5.08 28.15 -24.49
C ILE A 605 -4.79 29.22 -23.42
N PHE A 606 -5.51 29.19 -22.31
CA PHE A 606 -5.30 30.12 -21.20
C PHE A 606 -3.95 29.89 -20.52
N SER A 607 -3.51 28.65 -20.29
CA SER A 607 -2.19 28.37 -19.68
C SER A 607 -1.02 28.71 -20.60
N VAL A 608 -1.14 28.46 -21.92
CA VAL A 608 -0.13 28.86 -22.91
C VAL A 608 -0.10 30.39 -23.10
N ALA A 609 -1.26 31.06 -23.04
CA ALA A 609 -1.35 32.52 -23.05
C ALA A 609 -0.84 33.13 -21.74
N ALA A 610 -1.15 32.55 -20.58
CA ALA A 610 -0.68 32.97 -19.27
C ALA A 610 0.82 32.77 -19.11
N ALA A 611 1.38 31.67 -19.62
CA ALA A 611 2.83 31.44 -19.74
C ALA A 611 3.54 32.54 -20.53
N ARG A 612 2.93 33.00 -21.62
CA ARG A 612 3.45 34.10 -22.43
C ARG A 612 3.37 35.44 -21.73
N LEU A 613 2.33 35.64 -20.91
CA LEU A 613 2.08 36.89 -20.18
C LEU A 613 2.87 37.00 -18.87
N SER A 614 3.29 35.88 -18.27
CA SER A 614 3.94 35.83 -16.94
C SER A 614 5.45 36.04 -16.95
N GLY A 615 6.11 36.05 -18.12
CA GLY A 615 7.57 36.17 -18.21
C GLY A 615 8.35 34.95 -17.67
N ALA A 616 7.67 33.81 -17.53
CA ALA A 616 8.27 32.56 -17.03
C ALA A 616 9.38 32.05 -17.97
N ASN A 617 10.44 31.47 -17.39
CA ASN A 617 11.53 30.88 -18.17
C ASN A 617 11.15 29.52 -18.80
N GLY A 618 11.98 29.01 -19.71
CA GLY A 618 11.69 27.80 -20.50
C GLY A 618 11.46 26.52 -19.66
N GLU A 619 12.08 26.42 -18.49
CA GLU A 619 11.95 25.27 -17.59
C GLU A 619 10.64 25.28 -16.79
N GLN A 620 10.21 26.47 -16.33
CA GLN A 620 8.89 26.65 -15.69
C GLN A 620 7.75 26.35 -16.67
N THR A 621 7.90 26.76 -17.92
CA THR A 621 6.89 26.51 -18.95
C THR A 621 6.81 25.05 -19.38
N SER A 622 7.96 24.35 -19.48
CA SER A 622 7.99 22.90 -19.73
C SER A 622 7.31 22.09 -18.63
N ARG A 623 7.54 22.44 -17.35
CA ARG A 623 6.86 21.82 -16.20
C ARG A 623 5.34 21.99 -16.27
N MET A 624 4.87 23.19 -16.59
CA MET A 624 3.43 23.42 -16.75
C MET A 624 2.82 22.59 -17.88
N GLY A 625 3.55 22.41 -18.99
CA GLY A 625 3.15 21.48 -20.05
C GLY A 625 3.00 20.03 -19.59
N HIS A 626 3.88 19.57 -18.70
CA HIS A 626 3.81 18.23 -18.12
C HIS A 626 2.54 18.05 -17.26
N GLU A 627 2.21 19.02 -16.41
CA GLU A 627 1.01 18.96 -15.55
C GLU A 627 -0.31 18.94 -16.33
N ILE A 628 -0.38 19.72 -17.42
CA ILE A 628 -1.54 19.69 -18.33
C ILE A 628 -1.70 18.31 -18.96
N LEU A 629 -0.58 17.69 -19.36
CA LEU A 629 -0.59 16.36 -19.96
C LEU A 629 -1.02 15.30 -18.93
N LYS A 630 -0.54 15.40 -17.69
CA LYS A 630 -0.97 14.55 -16.57
C LYS A 630 -2.48 14.64 -16.33
N ALA A 631 -3.03 15.84 -16.27
CA ALA A 631 -4.48 16.05 -16.16
C ALA A 631 -5.26 15.45 -17.33
N THR A 632 -4.73 15.59 -18.55
CA THR A 632 -5.32 15.00 -19.75
C THR A 632 -5.37 13.48 -19.67
N TYR A 633 -4.29 12.82 -19.21
CA TYR A 633 -4.25 11.36 -19.05
C TYR A 633 -5.29 10.90 -18.03
N ARG A 634 -5.38 11.58 -16.89
CA ARG A 634 -6.40 11.30 -15.86
C ARG A 634 -7.81 11.43 -16.42
N ASN A 635 -8.10 12.51 -17.14
CA ASN A 635 -9.40 12.73 -17.77
C ASN A 635 -9.76 11.61 -18.76
N ILE A 636 -8.79 11.16 -19.57
CA ILE A 636 -9.03 10.07 -20.53
C ILE A 636 -9.38 8.77 -19.81
N VAL A 637 -8.60 8.37 -18.79
CA VAL A 637 -8.90 7.10 -18.09
C VAL A 637 -10.17 7.17 -17.24
N ASP A 638 -10.45 8.32 -16.63
CA ASP A 638 -11.63 8.45 -15.77
C ASP A 638 -12.93 8.60 -16.58
N ASN A 639 -12.89 9.28 -17.74
CA ASN A 639 -14.11 9.66 -18.48
C ASN A 639 -14.26 9.01 -19.85
N SER A 640 -13.21 8.36 -20.38
CA SER A 640 -13.25 7.68 -21.68
C SER A 640 -13.03 6.16 -21.57
N GLY A 641 -13.18 5.59 -20.37
CA GLY A 641 -13.03 4.16 -20.16
C GLY A 641 -13.94 3.31 -21.05
N SER A 642 -15.22 3.69 -21.18
CA SER A 642 -16.15 2.98 -22.08
C SER A 642 -15.74 3.04 -23.54
N SER A 643 -15.16 4.16 -23.99
CA SER A 643 -14.62 4.30 -25.34
C SER A 643 -13.38 3.41 -25.54
N ILE A 644 -12.48 3.34 -24.56
CA ILE A 644 -11.30 2.48 -24.59
C ILE A 644 -11.73 1.00 -24.62
N ALA A 645 -12.61 0.59 -23.72
CA ALA A 645 -13.17 -0.76 -23.66
C ALA A 645 -13.89 -1.16 -24.96
N TYR A 646 -14.61 -0.21 -25.58
CA TYR A 646 -15.27 -0.43 -26.86
C TYR A 646 -14.28 -0.63 -28.01
N ILE A 647 -13.17 0.13 -28.06
CA ILE A 647 -12.10 -0.07 -29.04
C ILE A 647 -11.49 -1.47 -28.90
N LEU A 648 -11.24 -1.92 -27.67
CA LEU A 648 -10.69 -3.26 -27.42
C LEU A 648 -11.69 -4.36 -27.72
N THR A 649 -12.99 -4.11 -27.53
CA THR A 649 -14.06 -5.01 -27.95
C THR A 649 -14.10 -5.16 -29.48
N LEU A 650 -14.04 -4.04 -30.22
CA LEU A 650 -13.94 -4.08 -31.69
C LEU A 650 -12.71 -4.84 -32.18
N LEU A 651 -11.60 -4.77 -31.44
CA LEU A 651 -10.40 -5.54 -31.74
C LEU A 651 -10.61 -7.04 -31.49
N ALA A 652 -11.26 -7.40 -30.39
CA ALA A 652 -11.57 -8.79 -30.04
C ALA A 652 -12.54 -9.45 -31.04
N GLU A 653 -13.52 -8.69 -31.53
CA GLU A 653 -14.53 -9.15 -32.50
C GLU A 653 -14.06 -9.03 -33.96
N GLY A 654 -12.98 -8.29 -34.20
CA GLY A 654 -12.48 -7.96 -35.53
C GLY A 654 -11.78 -9.13 -36.24
N ASN A 655 -11.87 -9.15 -37.57
CA ASN A 655 -11.27 -10.19 -38.42
C ASN A 655 -9.98 -9.74 -39.14
N GLY A 656 -9.19 -8.86 -38.52
CA GLY A 656 -7.91 -8.45 -39.08
C GLY A 656 -7.24 -7.31 -38.31
N PRO A 657 -6.04 -6.88 -38.76
CA PRO A 657 -5.29 -5.82 -38.13
C PRO A 657 -6.07 -4.51 -37.98
N MET A 658 -5.99 -3.91 -36.80
CA MET A 658 -6.57 -2.61 -36.50
C MET A 658 -5.46 -1.57 -36.34
N LEU A 659 -5.68 -0.36 -36.88
CA LEU A 659 -4.82 0.80 -36.64
C LEU A 659 -5.57 1.87 -35.87
N ILE A 660 -5.02 2.30 -34.75
CA ILE A 660 -5.48 3.50 -34.03
C ILE A 660 -4.56 4.67 -34.33
N HIS A 661 -5.14 5.86 -34.51
CA HIS A 661 -4.32 7.08 -34.62
C HIS A 661 -4.91 8.24 -33.83
N CYS A 662 -4.02 9.15 -33.47
CA CYS A 662 -4.37 10.48 -33.00
C CYS A 662 -3.38 11.47 -33.62
N THR A 663 -3.49 12.76 -33.31
CA THR A 663 -2.68 13.80 -33.97
C THR A 663 -1.17 13.49 -33.99
N ALA A 664 -0.56 13.18 -32.85
CA ALA A 664 0.84 12.76 -32.78
C ALA A 664 1.03 11.24 -32.66
N GLY A 665 -0.04 10.47 -32.43
CA GLY A 665 0.10 9.03 -32.17
C GLY A 665 0.88 8.70 -30.90
N LYS A 666 0.94 9.63 -29.94
CA LYS A 666 1.65 9.51 -28.67
C LYS A 666 0.69 9.22 -27.52
N ASP A 667 -0.24 10.14 -27.26
CA ASP A 667 -0.99 10.16 -26.00
C ASP A 667 -2.22 9.26 -26.04
N ARG A 668 -3.25 9.65 -26.78
CA ARG A 668 -4.49 8.87 -26.91
C ARG A 668 -4.24 7.44 -27.38
N THR A 669 -3.36 7.27 -28.37
CA THR A 669 -2.99 5.92 -28.83
C THR A 669 -2.09 5.19 -27.84
N GLY A 670 -1.31 5.91 -27.03
CA GLY A 670 -0.47 5.33 -25.99
C GLY A 670 -1.26 4.80 -24.82
N ILE A 671 -2.32 5.49 -24.43
CA ILE A 671 -3.22 5.04 -23.37
C ILE A 671 -3.93 3.76 -23.82
N VAL A 672 -4.52 3.73 -25.03
CA VAL A 672 -5.20 2.52 -25.53
C VAL A 672 -4.23 1.35 -25.67
N ALA A 673 -3.01 1.60 -26.20
CA ALA A 673 -1.97 0.57 -26.30
C ALA A 673 -1.56 0.02 -24.93
N ALA A 674 -1.29 0.90 -23.96
CA ALA A 674 -0.90 0.50 -22.61
C ALA A 674 -2.00 -0.29 -21.89
N VAL A 675 -3.28 0.07 -22.10
CA VAL A 675 -4.41 -0.70 -21.56
C VAL A 675 -4.44 -2.10 -22.19
N LEU A 676 -4.27 -2.22 -23.51
CA LEU A 676 -4.22 -3.51 -24.21
C LEU A 676 -3.02 -4.36 -23.75
N GLU A 677 -1.82 -3.78 -23.70
CA GLU A 677 -0.60 -4.47 -23.24
C GLU A 677 -0.76 -4.96 -21.80
N ALA A 678 -1.36 -4.15 -20.91
CA ALA A 678 -1.59 -4.54 -19.52
C ALA A 678 -2.61 -5.68 -19.35
N ILE A 679 -3.73 -5.69 -20.09
CA ILE A 679 -4.71 -6.79 -20.01
C ILE A 679 -4.19 -8.10 -20.62
N LEU A 680 -3.20 -8.00 -21.50
CA LEU A 680 -2.48 -9.13 -22.08
C LEU A 680 -1.34 -9.64 -21.16
N GLY A 681 -1.10 -8.99 -20.02
CA GLY A 681 -0.14 -9.44 -19.02
C GLY A 681 1.30 -8.97 -19.26
N VAL A 682 1.51 -7.85 -19.96
CA VAL A 682 2.84 -7.22 -20.06
C VAL A 682 3.12 -6.41 -18.79
N ASP A 683 4.38 -6.41 -18.33
CA ASP A 683 4.79 -5.65 -17.15
C ASP A 683 4.78 -4.13 -17.38
N ASP A 684 4.54 -3.37 -16.32
CA ASP A 684 4.40 -1.91 -16.39
C ASP A 684 5.67 -1.22 -16.94
N GLU A 685 6.88 -1.73 -16.67
CA GLU A 685 8.12 -1.11 -17.14
C GLU A 685 8.33 -1.34 -18.65
N SER A 686 7.98 -2.51 -19.17
CA SER A 686 7.94 -2.78 -20.61
C SER A 686 6.91 -1.90 -21.32
N ILE A 687 5.72 -1.71 -20.73
CA ILE A 687 4.67 -0.81 -21.26
C ILE A 687 5.16 0.64 -21.27
N VAL A 688 5.74 1.10 -20.15
CA VAL A 688 6.28 2.45 -20.00
C VAL A 688 7.43 2.69 -20.98
N SER A 689 8.29 1.70 -21.21
CA SER A 689 9.37 1.75 -22.20
C SER A 689 8.82 1.83 -23.63
N SER A 690 7.85 0.98 -23.99
CA SER A 690 7.13 1.00 -25.28
C SER A 690 6.50 2.37 -25.58
N TYR A 691 5.90 2.99 -24.55
CA TYR A 691 5.37 4.35 -24.65
C TYR A 691 6.47 5.39 -24.88
N ALA A 692 7.56 5.35 -24.10
CA ALA A 692 8.65 6.32 -24.12
C ALA A 692 9.37 6.41 -25.48
N GLN A 693 9.37 5.34 -26.28
CA GLN A 693 9.90 5.34 -27.67
C GLN A 693 9.28 6.42 -28.56
N SER A 694 8.07 6.89 -28.24
CA SER A 694 7.41 7.99 -28.96
C SER A 694 8.25 9.28 -28.98
N ALA A 695 9.11 9.50 -27.98
CA ALA A 695 10.04 10.63 -27.94
C ALA A 695 11.11 10.55 -29.04
N GLY A 696 11.60 9.36 -29.39
CA GLY A 696 12.51 9.20 -30.53
C GLY A 696 11.78 9.36 -31.87
N ASN A 697 10.62 8.72 -31.99
CA ASN A 697 9.94 8.48 -33.27
C ASN A 697 9.24 9.71 -33.88
N LEU A 698 8.95 10.73 -33.08
CA LEU A 698 8.21 11.90 -33.54
C LEU A 698 9.05 12.90 -34.36
N GLY A 699 10.38 12.77 -34.42
CA GLY A 699 11.26 13.66 -35.19
C GLY A 699 11.17 15.15 -34.80
N GLU A 700 12.13 15.99 -35.22
CA GLU A 700 12.09 17.42 -34.91
C GLU A 700 11.15 18.20 -35.86
N ALA A 701 11.19 17.85 -37.16
CA ALA A 701 10.40 18.50 -38.20
C ALA A 701 8.88 18.34 -37.99
N PHE A 702 8.43 17.14 -37.60
CA PHE A 702 7.02 16.88 -37.36
C PHE A 702 6.52 17.56 -36.07
N ARG A 703 7.33 17.57 -35.00
CA ARG A 703 7.03 18.37 -33.80
C ARG A 703 6.83 19.84 -34.12
N LYS A 704 7.70 20.41 -34.97
CA LYS A 704 7.58 21.80 -35.41
C LYS A 704 6.30 22.04 -36.22
N ALA A 705 5.93 21.13 -37.11
CA ALA A 705 4.72 21.21 -37.93
C ALA A 705 3.43 21.14 -37.11
N ILE A 706 3.36 20.24 -36.12
CA ILE A 706 2.21 20.17 -35.20
C ILE A 706 2.15 21.41 -34.32
N SER A 707 3.29 21.88 -33.82
CA SER A 707 3.37 23.06 -32.95
C SER A 707 2.88 24.34 -33.63
N SER A 708 3.26 24.57 -34.90
CA SER A 708 2.78 25.74 -35.66
C SER A 708 1.31 25.58 -36.07
N GLY A 709 0.90 24.36 -36.44
CA GLY A 709 -0.46 24.05 -36.86
C GLY A 709 -1.50 24.08 -35.73
N MET A 710 -1.14 23.83 -34.48
CA MET A 710 -2.07 23.76 -33.33
C MET A 710 -2.33 25.12 -32.67
N LEU A 711 -1.50 26.14 -32.95
CA LEU A 711 -1.58 27.46 -32.33
C LEU A 711 -1.95 28.59 -33.31
N ASP A 712 -2.07 28.32 -34.61
CA ASP A 712 -2.24 29.33 -35.66
C ASP A 712 -1.17 30.44 -35.61
N ILE A 713 0.08 30.08 -35.27
CA ILE A 713 1.20 31.03 -35.19
C ILE A 713 2.06 30.91 -36.45
N PRO A 714 2.42 32.03 -37.12
CA PRO A 714 3.39 32.01 -38.22
C PRO A 714 4.72 31.37 -37.78
N ASN A 715 5.36 30.62 -38.69
CA ASN A 715 6.62 29.88 -38.46
C ASN A 715 7.82 30.72 -37.92
N ASP A 716 7.65 32.03 -37.72
CA ASP A 716 8.71 33.03 -37.56
C ASP A 716 8.65 33.88 -36.27
N THR A 717 7.76 33.57 -35.31
CA THR A 717 7.73 34.28 -34.01
C THR A 717 8.25 33.40 -32.88
N THR A 718 9.57 33.39 -32.72
CA THR A 718 10.28 32.83 -31.56
C THR A 718 10.11 33.75 -30.34
N SER A 719 9.14 33.42 -29.49
CA SER A 719 9.15 33.87 -28.08
C SER A 719 9.36 32.64 -27.20
N ASP A 720 10.41 32.65 -26.38
CA ASP A 720 10.96 31.46 -25.70
C ASP A 720 9.96 30.73 -24.79
N GLY A 721 9.00 31.43 -24.19
CA GLY A 721 8.04 30.84 -23.23
C GLY A 721 7.00 29.89 -23.86
N GLY A 722 6.48 30.20 -25.05
CA GLY A 722 5.48 29.33 -25.71
C GLY A 722 6.09 28.02 -26.22
N VAL A 723 7.36 28.05 -26.60
CA VAL A 723 8.10 26.87 -27.10
C VAL A 723 8.39 25.90 -25.96
N GLY A 724 8.71 26.39 -24.75
CA GLY A 724 8.96 25.56 -23.57
C GLY A 724 7.74 24.72 -23.15
N ALA A 725 6.55 25.31 -23.11
CA ALA A 725 5.32 24.59 -22.76
C ALA A 725 4.96 23.52 -23.79
N LEU A 726 5.13 23.81 -25.09
CA LEU A 726 4.91 22.81 -26.14
C LEU A 726 5.95 21.69 -26.12
N ALA A 727 7.21 21.99 -25.78
CA ALA A 727 8.24 20.98 -25.61
C ALA A 727 7.88 20.01 -24.46
N GLY A 728 7.33 20.52 -23.34
CA GLY A 728 6.83 19.70 -22.24
C GLY A 728 5.65 18.79 -22.63
N ILE A 729 4.73 19.28 -23.47
CA ILE A 729 3.55 18.52 -23.92
C ILE A 729 3.91 17.47 -24.97
N LEU A 730 4.87 17.77 -25.84
CA LEU A 730 5.40 16.83 -26.83
C LEU A 730 6.44 15.86 -26.25
N ALA A 731 6.79 15.99 -24.98
CA ALA A 731 7.59 15.01 -24.27
C ALA A 731 6.82 13.68 -24.12
N SER A 732 7.54 12.56 -24.06
CA SER A 732 6.97 11.23 -23.74
C SER A 732 7.54 10.70 -22.41
N PRO A 733 7.32 11.42 -21.29
CA PRO A 733 7.93 11.07 -20.02
C PRO A 733 7.32 9.77 -19.47
N ALA A 734 8.20 8.83 -19.12
CA ALA A 734 7.86 7.53 -18.55
C ALA A 734 6.93 7.62 -17.32
N SER A 735 7.11 8.67 -16.50
CA SER A 735 6.33 8.91 -15.29
C SER A 735 4.82 8.99 -15.56
N LEU A 736 4.39 9.65 -16.64
CA LEU A 736 2.97 9.83 -16.94
C LEU A 736 2.26 8.51 -17.22
N MET A 737 2.93 7.60 -17.94
CA MET A 737 2.36 6.29 -18.25
C MET A 737 2.26 5.44 -16.99
N ARG A 738 3.29 5.48 -16.14
CA ARG A 738 3.31 4.77 -14.86
C ARG A 738 2.21 5.27 -13.92
N GLU A 739 2.04 6.58 -13.79
CA GLU A 739 0.97 7.18 -12.97
C GLU A 739 -0.43 6.82 -13.49
N MET A 740 -0.62 6.81 -14.82
CA MET A 740 -1.89 6.44 -15.43
C MET A 740 -2.27 4.98 -15.12
N LEU A 741 -1.33 4.05 -15.34
CA LEU A 741 -1.51 2.63 -15.03
C LEU A 741 -1.78 2.39 -13.55
N GLY A 742 -1.07 3.12 -12.70
CA GLY A 742 -1.28 3.11 -11.25
C GLY A 742 -2.67 3.62 -10.86
N ARG A 743 -3.15 4.71 -11.45
CA ARG A 743 -4.51 5.25 -11.22
C ARG A 743 -5.61 4.27 -11.63
N ILE A 744 -5.46 3.60 -12.77
CA ILE A 744 -6.42 2.58 -13.19
C ILE A 744 -6.49 1.49 -12.11
N ARG A 745 -5.33 1.00 -11.64
CA ARG A 745 -5.27 -0.06 -10.62
C ARG A 745 -5.75 0.40 -9.26
N SER A 746 -5.56 1.66 -8.87
CA SER A 746 -6.11 2.13 -7.60
C SER A 746 -7.63 2.16 -7.61
N LYS A 747 -8.22 2.62 -8.71
CA LYS A 747 -9.68 2.68 -8.83
C LYS A 747 -10.33 1.35 -9.14
N HIS A 748 -9.67 0.44 -9.87
CA HIS A 748 -10.30 -0.77 -10.40
C HIS A 748 -9.62 -2.07 -9.96
N CYS A 749 -8.60 -2.00 -9.10
CA CYS A 749 -7.71 -3.10 -8.70
C CYS A 749 -6.82 -3.64 -9.85
N THR A 750 -7.36 -3.86 -11.06
CA THR A 750 -6.60 -4.28 -12.26
C THR A 750 -7.03 -3.50 -13.50
N VAL A 751 -6.19 -3.49 -14.54
CA VAL A 751 -6.56 -2.92 -15.85
C VAL A 751 -7.62 -3.77 -16.55
N ALA A 752 -7.61 -5.08 -16.33
CA ALA A 752 -8.66 -5.97 -16.84
C ALA A 752 -10.02 -5.62 -16.24
N GLN A 753 -10.08 -5.43 -14.92
CA GLN A 753 -11.31 -5.01 -14.23
C GLN A 753 -11.75 -3.62 -14.67
N TYR A 754 -10.82 -2.69 -14.94
CA TYR A 754 -11.17 -1.41 -15.56
C TYR A 754 -11.88 -1.58 -16.90
N CYS A 755 -11.44 -2.49 -17.77
CA CYS A 755 -12.15 -2.77 -19.03
C CYS A 755 -13.54 -3.39 -18.77
N LEU A 756 -13.66 -4.30 -17.80
CA LEU A 756 -14.94 -4.93 -17.43
C LEU A 756 -15.94 -3.91 -16.87
N ASP A 757 -15.51 -3.06 -15.93
CA ASP A 757 -16.30 -1.96 -15.35
C ASP A 757 -16.79 -0.98 -16.43
N ASN A 758 -16.10 -0.93 -17.56
CA ASN A 758 -16.39 -0.05 -18.69
C ASN A 758 -17.09 -0.75 -19.87
N GLY A 759 -17.64 -1.94 -19.66
CA GLY A 759 -18.55 -2.60 -20.61
C GLY A 759 -17.91 -3.66 -21.51
N MET A 760 -16.65 -4.00 -21.32
CA MET A 760 -16.04 -5.17 -21.94
C MET A 760 -16.48 -6.45 -21.23
N THR A 761 -16.57 -7.58 -21.93
CA THR A 761 -16.90 -8.88 -21.32
C THR A 761 -15.65 -9.72 -21.07
N LYS A 762 -15.77 -10.78 -20.27
CA LYS A 762 -14.67 -11.73 -20.04
C LYS A 762 -14.33 -12.49 -21.33
N GLU A 763 -15.33 -12.82 -22.14
CA GLU A 763 -15.14 -13.46 -23.44
C GLU A 763 -14.28 -12.59 -24.36
N HIS A 764 -14.45 -11.26 -24.33
CA HIS A 764 -13.58 -10.36 -25.09
C HIS A 764 -12.13 -10.39 -24.58
N LEU A 765 -11.91 -10.46 -23.25
CA LEU A 765 -10.56 -10.55 -22.68
C LEU A 765 -9.87 -11.86 -23.10
N GLU A 766 -10.59 -12.98 -23.00
CA GLU A 766 -10.09 -14.30 -23.41
C GLU A 766 -9.79 -14.35 -24.91
N GLN A 767 -10.65 -13.75 -25.74
CA GLN A 767 -10.45 -13.66 -27.17
C GLN A 767 -9.19 -12.84 -27.52
N LEU A 768 -8.98 -11.69 -26.87
CA LEU A 768 -7.74 -10.91 -27.05
C LEU A 768 -6.51 -11.71 -26.63
N ARG A 769 -6.55 -12.38 -25.48
CA ARG A 769 -5.44 -13.25 -25.04
C ARG A 769 -5.16 -14.35 -26.07
N SER A 770 -6.19 -15.01 -26.59
CA SER A 770 -6.04 -16.04 -27.65
C SER A 770 -5.49 -15.48 -28.97
N MET A 771 -5.78 -14.23 -29.31
CA MET A 771 -5.32 -13.60 -30.55
C MET A 771 -3.86 -13.15 -30.46
N PHE A 772 -3.46 -12.62 -29.30
CA PHE A 772 -2.18 -11.94 -29.11
C PHE A 772 -1.10 -12.79 -28.45
N LEU A 773 -1.43 -13.78 -27.61
CA LEU A 773 -0.40 -14.54 -26.90
C LEU A 773 0.17 -15.66 -27.77
N GLU A 774 1.45 -15.55 -28.11
CA GLU A 774 2.22 -16.61 -28.77
C GLU A 774 3.13 -17.28 -27.73
N PRO A 775 3.07 -18.62 -27.56
CA PRO A 775 3.96 -19.32 -26.66
C PRO A 775 5.41 -19.26 -27.14
N ILE A 776 6.34 -19.27 -26.20
CA ILE A 776 7.77 -19.26 -26.45
C ILE A 776 8.35 -20.59 -25.96
N ASP A 777 9.10 -21.26 -26.83
CA ASP A 777 9.78 -22.53 -26.53
C ASP A 777 11.00 -22.37 -25.60
#